data_AF-A0A2V2G8X4-F1
#
_entry.id   AF-A0A2V2G8X4-F1
#
_cell.length_a   1.000
_cell.length_b   1.000
_cell.length_c   1.000
_cell.angle_alpha   90.00
_cell.angle_beta   90.00
_cell.angle_gamma   90.00
#
_symmetry.space_group_name_H-M   'P 1'
#
loop_
_entity.id
_entity.type
_entity.pdbx_description
1 polymer ?
#
loop_
_entity_poly.entity_id
_entity_poly.type
_entity_poly.pdbx_seq_one_letter_code
_entity_poly.pdbx_strand_id
1 'polypeptide(L)'
;QRLFEHYIPLPPENAPRGAVGVPRVLNMYENYPLWFTLLTELGFRVELSAPSNKALYGLGLSTIPSQTVCYPAKLAHGHIIDLIQRRVKHIFYPCIPLEIQDFSSQDNHYNCPVVGGYPELLRNNIDVLRASGVQLDCPFLPLDQELLLPRLRELSLFADISETEMRRALRLAFEEQRQFKTDMREAGEAALRLIQDKGLQGVILAGHPYHVDPEVHHGIPDLITATGLAVLTEDSVAHLMPDPGRLRVVDQWTYHARLYRAAAYAAGTEQIALVQLVSFGCGLDAVTADQVEEILAVGDRLYTQIKIDEGANLGAARIRVRSLLATMRERRLRMGGARPALPGLTPSADAAVPPSGAPRPDSTEPGAPGLDTAPHPEVRAALGAPEDVFKGTPSFTEAMRATHTILIPQMSPLHFQFLPPLLTACGYKAELLPTVSRAAVELGLRHVNNDVCYPAITVIGQLLHAVQSGRYDPNRIALIISQTGGGCRATNYIGFLRKALADCGLTQIPILSFNMAGLDHNPGFKVNWSLMRRAIMLCFYGDVIMRLLYRVRPYEMEPGSALRLAGEWAERAKLSVAEGSLSSCYRNIRRMIRDFDALPLRDIPRKPRVGLVGEILLKFHPDANNAAVEVIEAEGGEAVMPDLLDFFLYGFYDDVFRYRNLGGKRRQAVISNLVLHFVLALRLPLRDMLRRSKRFEPPLSFRKLRGQVNGIISLGHQTGEGWLLTAEMMELLNSGVPNILCMQPFGCLPNHITGKGVLKELKRRYPDANIAAVDYDPGASEVNQINRIKLMMAVAKQTHAERGAAGADIRTASRSA
;
A
#
# COMPACT_ATOMS: atom_id res chain seq x y z
N GLN A 1 14.26 17.24 -20.69
CA GLN A 1 15.32 16.95 -21.67
C GLN A 1 15.80 15.50 -21.64
N ARG A 2 16.78 15.10 -20.79
CA ARG A 2 17.41 13.75 -20.83
C ARG A 2 16.43 12.57 -20.81
N LEU A 3 15.31 12.70 -20.09
CA LEU A 3 14.32 11.64 -19.92
C LEU A 3 13.40 11.39 -21.13
N PHE A 4 12.99 12.42 -21.88
CA PHE A 4 12.02 12.25 -22.98
C PHE A 4 12.49 12.82 -24.33
N GLU A 5 13.21 13.93 -24.34
CA GLU A 5 13.63 14.61 -25.58
C GLU A 5 14.87 13.97 -26.21
N HIS A 6 15.65 13.22 -25.41
CA HIS A 6 16.84 12.51 -25.88
C HIS A 6 16.50 11.34 -26.81
N TYR A 7 15.29 10.78 -26.69
CA TYR A 7 14.89 9.55 -27.35
C TYR A 7 14.12 9.83 -28.63
N ILE A 8 14.71 9.49 -29.78
CA ILE A 8 14.13 9.73 -31.11
C ILE A 8 13.53 8.43 -31.65
N PRO A 9 12.20 8.35 -31.85
CA PRO A 9 11.55 7.15 -32.39
C PRO A 9 12.06 6.75 -33.77
N LEU A 10 12.02 5.46 -34.09
CA LEU A 10 12.36 4.97 -35.43
C LEU A 10 11.42 5.59 -36.49
N PRO A 11 11.93 5.96 -37.67
CA PRO A 11 11.05 6.34 -38.76
C PRO A 11 10.21 5.13 -39.21
N PRO A 12 8.99 5.34 -39.76
CA PRO A 12 8.07 4.24 -40.10
C PRO A 12 8.68 3.13 -40.97
N GLU A 13 9.56 3.48 -41.89
CA GLU A 13 10.30 2.56 -42.78
C GLU A 13 11.28 1.63 -42.05
N ASN A 14 11.75 2.04 -40.87
CA ASN A 14 12.69 1.28 -40.04
C ASN A 14 12.00 0.60 -38.85
N ALA A 15 10.66 0.64 -38.79
CA ALA A 15 9.86 0.05 -37.72
C ALA A 15 9.06 -1.17 -38.24
N PRO A 16 9.73 -2.30 -38.55
CA PRO A 16 9.09 -3.46 -39.18
C PRO A 16 7.96 -4.06 -38.34
N ARG A 17 7.95 -3.80 -37.02
CA ARG A 17 6.92 -4.28 -36.09
C ARG A 17 5.83 -3.24 -35.79
N GLY A 18 5.85 -2.11 -36.50
CA GLY A 18 4.84 -1.06 -36.38
C GLY A 18 5.01 -0.19 -35.13
N ALA A 19 3.97 0.58 -34.80
CA ALA A 19 3.99 1.55 -33.70
C ALA A 19 3.36 1.01 -32.40
N VAL A 20 4.00 1.33 -31.28
CA VAL A 20 3.57 1.03 -29.91
C VAL A 20 3.51 2.35 -29.12
N GLY A 21 2.35 2.64 -28.56
CA GLY A 21 2.13 3.78 -27.69
C GLY A 21 2.71 3.55 -26.30
N VAL A 22 3.37 4.56 -25.72
CA VAL A 22 3.79 4.58 -24.31
C VAL A 22 3.22 5.85 -23.67
N PRO A 23 2.48 5.75 -22.55
CA PRO A 23 1.90 6.93 -21.91
C PRO A 23 2.94 7.66 -21.04
N ARG A 24 2.95 8.99 -21.08
CA ARG A 24 3.80 9.86 -20.24
C ARG A 24 3.22 10.02 -18.84
N VAL A 25 3.32 8.97 -18.03
CA VAL A 25 2.61 8.87 -16.73
C VAL A 25 3.44 8.16 -15.68
N LEU A 26 3.26 8.51 -14.40
CA LEU A 26 3.71 7.72 -13.24
C LEU A 26 5.13 7.12 -13.39
N ASN A 27 5.28 5.79 -13.39
CA ASN A 27 6.55 5.07 -13.54
C ASN A 27 7.28 5.32 -14.86
N MET A 28 6.63 5.85 -15.90
CA MET A 28 7.33 6.24 -17.13
C MET A 28 8.25 7.45 -16.91
N TYR A 29 8.06 8.20 -15.83
CA TYR A 29 9.04 9.20 -15.42
C TYR A 29 10.32 8.61 -14.82
N GLU A 30 10.35 7.29 -14.58
CA GLU A 30 11.50 6.55 -14.05
C GLU A 30 12.06 5.55 -15.08
N ASN A 31 11.17 4.83 -15.77
CA ASN A 31 11.49 3.63 -16.52
C ASN A 31 11.42 3.81 -18.05
N TYR A 32 11.12 5.02 -18.55
CA TYR A 32 11.04 5.26 -20.00
C TYR A 32 12.35 4.95 -20.76
N PRO A 33 13.56 5.29 -20.26
CA PRO A 33 14.82 4.90 -20.90
C PRO A 33 14.92 3.40 -21.22
N LEU A 34 14.57 2.56 -20.24
CA LEU A 34 14.53 1.11 -20.37
C LEU A 34 13.52 0.67 -21.44
N TRP A 35 12.26 1.12 -21.32
CA TRP A 35 11.20 0.67 -22.22
C TRP A 35 11.37 1.18 -23.65
N PHE A 36 11.78 2.43 -23.83
CA PHE A 36 12.05 3.03 -25.14
C PHE A 36 13.14 2.25 -25.88
N THR A 37 14.26 2.00 -25.20
CA THR A 37 15.41 1.28 -25.78
C THR A 37 15.04 -0.16 -26.11
N LEU A 38 14.33 -0.85 -25.21
CA LEU A 38 13.86 -2.20 -25.45
C LEU A 38 12.98 -2.27 -26.71
N LEU A 39 11.94 -1.43 -26.79
CA LEU A 39 11.00 -1.45 -27.91
C LEU A 39 11.67 -1.07 -29.24
N THR A 40 12.54 -0.06 -29.21
CA THR A 40 13.29 0.41 -30.40
C THR A 40 14.27 -0.65 -30.90
N GLU A 41 15.03 -1.31 -30.02
CA GLU A 41 15.96 -2.40 -30.40
C GLU A 41 15.22 -3.64 -30.93
N LEU A 42 13.96 -3.81 -30.54
CA LEU A 42 13.05 -4.81 -31.09
C LEU A 42 12.37 -4.34 -32.39
N GLY A 43 12.71 -3.18 -32.95
CA GLY A 43 12.18 -2.69 -34.22
C GLY A 43 10.76 -2.10 -34.14
N PHE A 44 10.35 -1.59 -32.97
CA PHE A 44 9.09 -0.86 -32.81
C PHE A 44 9.27 0.66 -32.90
N ARG A 45 8.29 1.27 -33.58
CA ARG A 45 7.82 2.66 -33.48
C ARG A 45 7.37 3.07 -32.08
N VAL A 46 8.23 3.58 -31.18
CA VAL A 46 7.72 4.12 -29.91
C VAL A 46 7.01 5.47 -30.10
N GLU A 47 5.73 5.54 -29.75
CA GLU A 47 4.89 6.76 -29.77
C GLU A 47 4.58 7.21 -28.34
N LEU A 48 5.23 8.28 -27.88
CA LEU A 48 4.94 8.84 -26.56
C LEU A 48 3.68 9.73 -26.61
N SER A 49 2.84 9.66 -25.58
CA SER A 49 1.69 10.55 -25.46
C SER A 49 2.11 12.03 -25.34
N ALA A 50 1.17 12.93 -25.63
CA ALA A 50 1.37 14.37 -25.58
C ALA A 50 1.89 14.83 -24.20
N PRO A 51 2.60 15.97 -24.12
CA PRO A 51 2.86 16.62 -22.84
C PRO A 51 1.56 16.87 -22.07
N SER A 52 1.59 16.61 -20.77
CA SER A 52 0.45 16.86 -19.89
C SER A 52 0.03 18.33 -19.93
N ASN A 53 -1.28 18.56 -19.93
CA ASN A 53 -1.89 19.87 -19.79
C ASN A 53 -3.35 19.69 -19.32
N LYS A 54 -3.99 20.79 -18.92
CA LYS A 54 -5.41 20.79 -18.49
C LYS A 54 -6.39 20.24 -19.53
N ALA A 55 -6.15 20.44 -20.82
CA ALA A 55 -7.04 19.91 -21.85
C ALA A 55 -6.94 18.38 -21.93
N LEU A 56 -5.72 17.82 -21.86
CA LEU A 56 -5.48 16.39 -21.78
C LEU A 56 -6.10 15.78 -20.52
N TYR A 57 -5.98 16.45 -19.36
CA TYR A 57 -6.67 16.03 -18.13
C TYR A 57 -8.19 15.96 -18.34
N GLY A 58 -8.77 17.00 -18.97
CA GLY A 58 -10.20 17.07 -19.28
C GLY A 58 -10.72 15.91 -20.13
N LEU A 59 -9.90 15.36 -21.05
CA LEU A 59 -10.26 14.20 -21.88
C LEU A 59 -10.59 12.96 -21.03
N GLY A 60 -9.82 12.74 -19.95
CA GLY A 60 -9.93 11.57 -19.10
C GLY A 60 -10.83 11.73 -17.87
N LEU A 61 -11.35 12.93 -17.61
CA LEU A 61 -12.02 13.24 -16.33
C LEU A 61 -13.20 12.30 -16.02
N SER A 62 -14.00 11.97 -17.04
CA SER A 62 -15.19 11.13 -16.90
C SER A 62 -14.89 9.64 -16.65
N THR A 63 -13.65 9.20 -16.87
CA THR A 63 -13.25 7.80 -16.69
C THR A 63 -12.58 7.55 -15.33
N ILE A 64 -12.36 8.59 -14.51
CA ILE A 64 -11.70 8.48 -13.21
C ILE A 64 -12.70 7.96 -12.15
N PRO A 65 -12.48 6.76 -11.58
CA PRO A 65 -13.41 6.17 -10.62
C PRO A 65 -13.29 6.75 -9.20
N SER A 66 -12.13 7.33 -8.85
CA SER A 66 -11.86 7.85 -7.51
C SER A 66 -11.29 9.25 -7.56
N GLN A 67 -12.00 10.22 -6.97
CA GLN A 67 -11.56 11.62 -6.93
C GLN A 67 -10.43 11.87 -5.93
N THR A 68 -10.20 10.92 -5.02
CA THR A 68 -9.20 11.01 -3.95
C THR A 68 -7.85 10.38 -4.33
N VAL A 69 -7.72 9.84 -5.55
CA VAL A 69 -6.42 9.39 -6.09
C VAL A 69 -5.55 10.59 -6.45
N CYS A 70 -4.22 10.44 -6.43
CA CYS A 70 -3.30 11.53 -6.75
C CYS A 70 -3.46 12.07 -8.18
N TYR A 71 -3.20 13.37 -8.37
CA TYR A 71 -3.35 14.04 -9.67
C TYR A 71 -2.55 13.39 -10.82
N PRO A 72 -1.30 12.93 -10.62
CA PRO A 72 -0.54 12.20 -11.66
C PRO A 72 -1.24 10.93 -12.16
N ALA A 73 -1.96 10.22 -11.28
CA ALA A 73 -2.73 9.05 -11.69
C ALA A 73 -3.99 9.46 -12.47
N LYS A 74 -4.65 10.55 -12.07
CA LYS A 74 -5.79 11.11 -12.82
C LYS A 74 -5.39 11.47 -14.26
N LEU A 75 -4.22 12.08 -14.46
CA LEU A 75 -3.68 12.43 -15.78
C LEU A 75 -3.53 11.20 -16.69
N ALA A 76 -3.27 10.01 -16.14
CA ALA A 76 -3.06 8.82 -16.95
C ALA A 76 -4.28 8.43 -17.80
N HIS A 77 -5.49 8.79 -17.38
CA HIS A 77 -6.69 8.58 -18.19
C HIS A 77 -6.66 9.39 -19.49
N GLY A 78 -6.27 10.66 -19.40
CA GLY A 78 -6.12 11.53 -20.56
C GLY A 78 -5.02 11.07 -21.52
N HIS A 79 -3.90 10.58 -20.98
CA HIS A 79 -2.78 10.07 -21.79
C HIS A 79 -3.14 8.82 -22.59
N ILE A 80 -3.92 7.89 -22.02
CA ILE A 80 -4.40 6.73 -22.77
C ILE A 80 -5.36 7.17 -23.88
N ILE A 81 -6.25 8.12 -23.61
CA ILE A 81 -7.20 8.61 -24.61
C ILE A 81 -6.47 9.36 -25.74
N ASP A 82 -5.45 10.16 -25.45
CA ASP A 82 -4.59 10.82 -26.44
C ASP A 82 -3.93 9.79 -27.38
N LEU A 83 -3.37 8.71 -26.83
CA LEU A 83 -2.80 7.62 -27.65
C LEU A 83 -3.85 6.95 -28.54
N ILE A 84 -5.06 6.69 -28.02
CA ILE A 84 -6.17 6.14 -28.83
C ILE A 84 -6.52 7.10 -29.97
N GLN A 85 -6.62 8.40 -29.71
CA GLN A 85 -6.92 9.42 -30.73
C GLN A 85 -5.83 9.51 -31.81
N ARG A 86 -4.56 9.25 -31.45
CA ARG A 86 -3.42 9.12 -32.36
C ARG A 86 -3.41 7.81 -33.16
N ARG A 87 -4.39 6.92 -32.94
CA ARG A 87 -4.59 5.66 -33.67
C ARG A 87 -3.43 4.67 -33.53
N VAL A 88 -2.73 4.67 -32.38
CA VAL A 88 -1.81 3.55 -32.07
C VAL A 88 -2.62 2.28 -31.88
N LYS A 89 -2.12 1.14 -32.39
CA LYS A 89 -2.82 -0.15 -32.28
C LYS A 89 -2.58 -0.83 -30.93
N HIS A 90 -1.36 -0.67 -30.41
CA HIS A 90 -0.92 -1.22 -29.13
C HIS A 90 -0.47 -0.08 -28.22
N ILE A 91 -0.85 -0.15 -26.95
CA ILE A 91 -0.33 0.71 -25.88
C ILE A 91 0.38 -0.21 -24.89
N PHE A 92 1.67 -0.01 -24.70
CA PHE A 92 2.47 -0.75 -23.73
C PHE A 92 2.57 0.07 -22.43
N TYR A 93 1.92 -0.42 -21.37
CA TYR A 93 1.96 0.20 -20.06
C TYR A 93 1.95 -0.85 -18.94
N PRO A 94 3.14 -1.38 -18.54
CA PRO A 94 3.22 -2.49 -17.60
C PRO A 94 3.00 -2.09 -16.14
N CYS A 95 2.51 -3.05 -15.36
CA CYS A 95 2.37 -2.99 -13.91
C CYS A 95 3.70 -3.39 -13.24
N ILE A 96 4.32 -2.44 -12.52
CA ILE A 96 5.65 -2.62 -11.90
C ILE A 96 5.52 -2.53 -10.38
N PRO A 97 5.20 -3.64 -9.67
CA PRO A 97 5.05 -3.62 -8.22
C PRO A 97 6.38 -3.50 -7.46
N LEU A 98 7.47 -3.98 -8.06
CA LEU A 98 8.83 -3.95 -7.52
C LEU A 98 9.71 -3.16 -8.49
N GLU A 99 10.32 -2.10 -7.99
CA GLU A 99 11.26 -1.27 -8.72
C GLU A 99 12.69 -1.85 -8.62
N ILE A 100 13.63 -1.33 -9.40
CA ILE A 100 15.05 -1.61 -9.21
C ILE A 100 15.48 -1.11 -7.82
N GLN A 101 16.28 -1.91 -7.11
CA GLN A 101 16.84 -1.54 -5.82
C GLN A 101 18.06 -0.63 -6.03
N ASP A 102 17.99 0.61 -5.55
CA ASP A 102 19.05 1.60 -5.74
C ASP A 102 20.16 1.50 -4.70
N PHE A 103 19.83 1.09 -3.48
CA PHE A 103 20.75 1.09 -2.34
C PHE A 103 20.76 -0.26 -1.65
N SER A 104 21.93 -0.71 -1.18
CA SER A 104 22.04 -1.96 -0.40
C SER A 104 21.45 -1.84 1.00
N SER A 105 21.39 -0.63 1.55
CA SER A 105 20.87 -0.32 2.89
C SER A 105 19.34 -0.22 2.97
N GLN A 106 18.62 -0.23 1.85
CA GLN A 106 17.14 -0.20 1.87
C GLN A 106 16.58 -1.58 2.21
N ASP A 107 15.48 -1.62 2.97
CA ASP A 107 14.83 -2.86 3.42
C ASP A 107 14.06 -3.57 2.28
N ASN A 108 13.53 -2.78 1.33
CA ASN A 108 12.79 -3.30 0.17
C ASN A 108 12.79 -2.30 -1.01
N HIS A 109 12.12 -2.67 -2.11
CA HIS A 109 12.08 -1.88 -3.35
C HIS A 109 10.68 -1.85 -3.97
N TYR A 110 9.63 -1.74 -3.15
CA TYR A 110 8.26 -1.64 -3.65
C TYR A 110 7.99 -0.30 -4.35
N ASN A 111 7.23 -0.34 -5.43
CA ASN A 111 6.50 0.83 -5.91
C ASN A 111 5.19 1.00 -5.13
N CYS A 112 4.63 2.20 -5.13
CA CYS A 112 3.33 2.42 -4.49
C CYS A 112 2.23 1.63 -5.24
N PRO A 113 1.11 1.26 -4.58
CA PRO A 113 0.07 0.44 -5.22
C PRO A 113 -0.51 1.04 -6.50
N VAL A 114 -0.56 2.37 -6.58
CA VAL A 114 -0.98 3.10 -7.77
C VAL A 114 0.02 2.83 -8.89
N VAL A 115 1.29 3.19 -8.72
CA VAL A 115 2.34 2.94 -9.72
C VAL A 115 2.42 1.46 -10.11
N GLY A 116 2.30 0.55 -9.13
CA GLY A 116 2.43 -0.88 -9.35
C GLY A 116 1.26 -1.55 -10.06
N GLY A 117 0.13 -0.88 -10.27
CA GLY A 117 -1.08 -1.53 -10.77
C GLY A 117 -2.14 -0.65 -11.46
N TYR A 118 -1.92 0.65 -11.61
CA TYR A 118 -2.86 1.55 -12.28
C TYR A 118 -3.21 1.18 -13.73
N PRO A 119 -2.31 0.59 -14.54
CA PRO A 119 -2.65 0.18 -15.90
C PRO A 119 -3.91 -0.69 -16.01
N GLU A 120 -4.14 -1.62 -15.08
CA GLU A 120 -5.35 -2.45 -15.08
C GLU A 120 -6.63 -1.66 -14.74
N LEU A 121 -6.53 -0.64 -13.88
CA LEU A 121 -7.63 0.27 -13.62
C LEU A 121 -8.04 1.02 -14.90
N LEU A 122 -7.05 1.51 -15.67
CA LEU A 122 -7.31 2.22 -16.92
C LEU A 122 -8.06 1.32 -17.92
N ARG A 123 -7.60 0.07 -18.07
CA ARG A 123 -8.26 -0.96 -18.90
C ARG A 123 -9.73 -1.16 -18.52
N ASN A 124 -10.03 -1.15 -17.23
CA ASN A 124 -11.38 -1.39 -16.73
C ASN A 124 -12.31 -0.17 -16.85
N ASN A 125 -11.78 1.06 -16.88
CA ASN A 125 -12.61 2.27 -16.77
C ASN A 125 -12.72 3.12 -18.05
N ILE A 126 -11.80 2.99 -19.00
CA ILE A 126 -11.84 3.74 -20.26
C ILE A 126 -12.66 2.97 -21.30
N ASP A 127 -13.91 3.38 -21.53
CA ASP A 127 -14.81 2.67 -22.46
C ASP A 127 -14.34 2.76 -23.91
N VAL A 128 -13.77 3.91 -24.29
CA VAL A 128 -13.27 4.16 -25.65
C VAL A 128 -12.15 3.18 -26.02
N LEU A 129 -11.36 2.70 -25.04
CA LEU A 129 -10.34 1.68 -25.27
C LEU A 129 -10.96 0.36 -25.79
N ARG A 130 -12.12 -0.02 -25.25
CA ARG A 130 -12.83 -1.24 -25.69
C ARG A 130 -13.50 -1.04 -27.04
N ALA A 131 -14.02 0.16 -27.30
CA ALA A 131 -14.70 0.49 -28.54
C ALA A 131 -13.73 0.68 -29.73
N SER A 132 -12.51 1.14 -29.48
CA SER A 132 -11.53 1.45 -30.52
C SER A 132 -10.78 0.22 -31.05
N GLY A 133 -10.81 -0.91 -30.34
CA GLY A 133 -10.02 -2.10 -30.67
C GLY A 133 -8.51 -1.95 -30.37
N VAL A 134 -8.10 -0.86 -29.70
CA VAL A 134 -6.71 -0.66 -29.26
C VAL A 134 -6.39 -1.61 -28.10
N GLN A 135 -5.29 -2.35 -28.22
CA GLN A 135 -4.85 -3.27 -27.18
C GLN A 135 -3.97 -2.54 -26.15
N LEU A 136 -4.39 -2.52 -24.89
CA LEU A 136 -3.58 -2.06 -23.76
C LEU A 136 -2.88 -3.25 -23.10
N ASP A 137 -1.57 -3.34 -23.31
CA ASP A 137 -0.71 -4.36 -22.74
C ASP A 137 -0.23 -3.91 -21.35
N CYS A 138 -0.89 -4.44 -20.31
CA CYS A 138 -0.63 -4.12 -18.90
C CYS A 138 -0.21 -5.31 -18.02
N PRO A 139 0.86 -6.04 -18.39
CA PRO A 139 1.33 -7.20 -17.62
C PRO A 139 2.01 -6.79 -16.31
N PHE A 140 1.96 -7.67 -15.32
CA PHE A 140 2.82 -7.56 -14.14
C PHE A 140 4.20 -8.10 -14.47
N LEU A 141 5.22 -7.24 -14.37
CA LEU A 141 6.59 -7.56 -14.77
C LEU A 141 7.59 -7.32 -13.63
N PRO A 142 8.61 -8.18 -13.48
CA PRO A 142 9.78 -7.90 -12.65
C PRO A 142 10.76 -7.00 -13.39
N LEU A 143 11.41 -6.07 -12.69
CA LEU A 143 12.52 -5.28 -13.24
C LEU A 143 13.88 -5.90 -12.90
N ASP A 144 14.06 -7.14 -13.35
CA ASP A 144 15.31 -7.87 -13.32
C ASP A 144 15.53 -8.50 -14.69
N GLN A 145 16.74 -8.38 -15.26
CA GLN A 145 17.00 -8.75 -16.66
C GLN A 145 16.70 -10.23 -16.95
N GLU A 146 17.13 -11.14 -16.08
CA GLU A 146 16.97 -12.58 -16.30
C GLU A 146 15.53 -13.04 -16.04
N LEU A 147 14.85 -12.41 -15.09
CA LEU A 147 13.45 -12.69 -14.80
C LEU A 147 12.49 -12.03 -15.80
N LEU A 148 12.85 -10.89 -16.39
CA LEU A 148 11.99 -10.14 -17.31
C LEU A 148 11.89 -10.84 -18.67
N LEU A 149 12.98 -11.43 -19.17
CA LEU A 149 13.02 -12.13 -20.45
C LEU A 149 11.90 -13.17 -20.64
N PRO A 150 11.73 -14.17 -19.77
CA PRO A 150 10.66 -15.16 -19.95
C PRO A 150 9.27 -14.51 -19.83
N ARG A 151 9.10 -13.49 -18.99
CA ARG A 151 7.81 -12.80 -18.81
C ARG A 151 7.41 -12.01 -20.05
N LEU A 152 8.34 -11.32 -20.72
CA LEU A 152 8.06 -10.59 -21.96
C LEU A 152 7.66 -11.54 -23.09
N ARG A 153 8.31 -12.70 -23.20
CA ARG A 153 8.01 -13.69 -24.24
C ARG A 153 6.61 -14.33 -24.12
N GLU A 154 5.96 -14.21 -22.97
CA GLU A 154 4.56 -14.63 -22.80
C GLU A 154 3.54 -13.63 -23.38
N LEU A 155 3.99 -12.41 -23.72
CA LEU A 155 3.11 -11.36 -24.20
C LEU A 155 2.91 -11.49 -25.72
N SER A 156 1.68 -11.33 -26.17
CA SER A 156 1.35 -11.36 -27.60
C SER A 156 2.16 -10.34 -28.42
N LEU A 157 2.46 -9.19 -27.82
CA LEU A 157 3.25 -8.13 -28.44
C LEU A 157 4.66 -8.59 -28.86
N PHE A 158 5.22 -9.61 -28.18
CA PHE A 158 6.58 -10.08 -28.38
C PHE A 158 6.66 -11.55 -28.82
N ALA A 159 5.54 -12.15 -29.23
CA ALA A 159 5.46 -13.58 -29.54
C ALA A 159 6.38 -14.02 -30.69
N ASP A 160 6.56 -13.16 -31.70
CA ASP A 160 7.37 -13.43 -32.89
C ASP A 160 8.86 -13.06 -32.73
N ILE A 161 9.29 -12.71 -31.51
CA ILE A 161 10.65 -12.26 -31.23
C ILE A 161 11.48 -13.42 -30.69
N SER A 162 12.61 -13.67 -31.34
CA SER A 162 13.54 -14.72 -30.92
C SER A 162 14.13 -14.43 -29.54
N GLU A 163 14.48 -15.47 -28.79
CA GLU A 163 15.12 -15.30 -27.48
C GLU A 163 16.44 -14.51 -27.58
N THR A 164 17.23 -14.75 -28.62
CA THR A 164 18.51 -14.09 -28.85
C THR A 164 18.33 -12.59 -29.10
N GLU A 165 17.34 -12.21 -29.92
CA GLU A 165 16.98 -10.81 -30.19
C GLU A 165 16.49 -10.13 -28.90
N MET A 166 15.56 -10.76 -28.17
CA MET A 166 15.03 -10.25 -26.90
C MET A 166 16.13 -10.05 -25.85
N ARG A 167 17.04 -11.03 -25.70
CA ARG A 167 18.16 -10.95 -24.75
C ARG A 167 19.12 -9.81 -25.09
N ARG A 168 19.42 -9.62 -26.38
CA ARG A 168 20.24 -8.49 -26.85
C ARG A 168 19.58 -7.15 -26.53
N ALA A 169 18.30 -7.00 -26.87
CA ALA A 169 17.55 -5.77 -26.63
C ALA A 169 17.42 -5.45 -25.13
N LEU A 170 17.14 -6.46 -24.29
CA LEU A 170 17.09 -6.30 -22.83
C LEU A 170 18.42 -5.85 -22.25
N ARG A 171 19.54 -6.46 -22.66
CA ARG A 171 20.87 -6.04 -22.18
C ARG A 171 21.14 -4.57 -22.49
N LEU A 172 20.81 -4.11 -23.70
CA LEU A 172 20.97 -2.71 -24.12
C LEU A 172 20.02 -1.79 -23.34
N ALA A 173 18.78 -2.21 -23.11
CA ALA A 173 17.79 -1.44 -22.36
C ALA A 173 18.20 -1.23 -20.89
N PHE A 174 18.70 -2.27 -20.22
CA PHE A 174 19.19 -2.14 -18.85
C PHE A 174 20.50 -1.35 -18.76
N GLU A 175 21.36 -1.42 -19.79
CA GLU A 175 22.54 -0.57 -19.89
C GLU A 175 22.15 0.89 -20.02
N GLU A 176 21.20 1.21 -20.90
CA GLU A 176 20.71 2.59 -21.05
C GLU A 176 20.03 3.10 -19.77
N GLN A 177 19.28 2.26 -19.05
CA GLN A 177 18.73 2.65 -17.75
C GLN A 177 19.82 2.99 -16.73
N ARG A 178 20.93 2.22 -16.70
CA ARG A 178 22.09 2.53 -15.85
C ARG A 178 22.76 3.83 -16.30
N GLN A 179 22.97 4.01 -17.61
CA GLN A 179 23.58 5.22 -18.15
C GLN A 179 22.74 6.45 -17.85
N PHE A 180 21.42 6.39 -18.01
CA PHE A 180 20.50 7.46 -17.61
C PHE A 180 20.69 7.86 -16.14
N LYS A 181 20.80 6.89 -15.23
CA LYS A 181 21.07 7.17 -13.81
C LYS A 181 22.45 7.77 -13.59
N THR A 182 23.48 7.30 -14.29
CA THR A 182 24.82 7.90 -14.25
C THR A 182 24.80 9.35 -14.71
N ASP A 183 24.16 9.64 -15.85
CA ASP A 183 24.06 10.99 -16.41
C ASP A 183 23.38 11.96 -15.42
N MET A 184 22.32 11.50 -14.74
CA MET A 184 21.63 12.31 -13.72
C MET A 184 22.51 12.59 -12.49
N ARG A 185 23.33 11.62 -12.07
CA ARG A 185 24.28 11.77 -10.95
C ARG A 185 25.40 12.74 -11.32
N GLU A 186 25.98 12.59 -12.51
CA GLU A 186 27.04 13.46 -13.01
C GLU A 186 26.56 14.91 -13.17
N ALA A 187 25.33 15.10 -13.69
CA ALA A 187 24.71 16.42 -13.78
C ALA A 187 24.46 17.03 -12.39
N GLY A 188 24.01 16.23 -11.42
CA GLY A 188 23.84 16.65 -10.02
C GLY A 188 25.15 17.10 -9.39
N GLU A 189 26.21 16.30 -9.53
CA GLU A 189 27.54 16.65 -9.05
C GLU A 189 28.12 17.89 -9.72
N ALA A 190 27.95 18.04 -11.04
CA ALA A 190 28.38 19.24 -11.75
C ALA A 190 27.65 20.50 -11.23
N ALA A 191 26.34 20.40 -10.98
CA ALA A 191 25.56 21.47 -10.37
C ALA A 191 26.02 21.78 -8.93
N LEU A 192 26.33 20.77 -8.13
CA LEU A 192 26.85 20.94 -6.77
C LEU A 192 28.24 21.59 -6.75
N ARG A 193 29.15 21.20 -7.66
CA ARG A 193 30.45 21.87 -7.85
C ARG A 193 30.26 23.34 -8.19
N LEU A 194 29.34 23.65 -9.12
CA LEU A 194 29.00 25.03 -9.47
C LEU A 194 28.48 25.83 -8.27
N ILE A 195 27.65 25.22 -7.42
CA ILE A 195 27.14 25.84 -6.19
C ILE A 195 28.30 26.17 -5.25
N GLN A 196 29.21 25.21 -5.02
CA GLN A 196 30.38 25.38 -4.15
C GLN A 196 31.33 26.48 -4.67
N ASP A 197 31.70 26.41 -5.95
CA ASP A 197 32.70 27.29 -6.58
C ASP A 197 32.21 28.74 -6.63
N LYS A 198 30.93 28.95 -6.95
CA LYS A 198 30.32 30.27 -7.01
C LYS A 198 29.75 30.74 -5.67
N GLY A 199 29.76 29.91 -4.64
CA GLY A 199 29.17 30.22 -3.33
C GLY A 199 27.67 30.52 -3.43
N LEU A 200 26.96 29.78 -4.31
CA LEU A 200 25.52 29.85 -4.45
C LEU A 200 24.84 29.03 -3.33
N GLN A 201 23.52 29.01 -3.34
CA GLN A 201 22.72 28.11 -2.50
C GLN A 201 21.82 27.30 -3.42
N GLY A 202 21.48 26.08 -2.96
CA GLY A 202 20.67 25.14 -3.72
C GLY A 202 19.48 24.64 -2.93
N VAL A 203 18.50 24.12 -3.64
CA VAL A 203 17.36 23.40 -3.10
C VAL A 203 17.25 22.06 -3.81
N ILE A 204 17.17 20.99 -3.04
CA ILE A 204 16.69 19.71 -3.53
C ILE A 204 15.16 19.78 -3.52
N LEU A 205 14.57 19.82 -4.71
CA LEU A 205 13.12 19.71 -4.88
C LEU A 205 12.77 18.23 -5.00
N ALA A 206 12.51 17.61 -3.85
CA ALA A 206 12.32 16.18 -3.75
C ALA A 206 10.84 15.79 -3.84
N GLY A 207 10.54 14.63 -4.43
CA GLY A 207 9.19 14.13 -4.52
C GLY A 207 9.13 12.70 -5.02
N HIS A 208 8.18 12.43 -5.92
CA HIS A 208 8.16 11.22 -6.73
C HIS A 208 8.68 11.54 -8.13
N PRO A 209 9.19 10.56 -8.90
CA PRO A 209 9.71 10.82 -10.25
C PRO A 209 8.70 11.56 -11.16
N TYR A 210 7.42 11.24 -11.05
CA TYR A 210 6.35 11.88 -11.83
C TYR A 210 5.98 13.30 -11.39
N HIS A 211 6.59 13.83 -10.33
CA HIS A 211 6.47 15.25 -9.99
C HIS A 211 7.25 16.15 -10.94
N VAL A 212 8.17 15.62 -11.75
CA VAL A 212 8.87 16.41 -12.78
C VAL A 212 7.98 16.74 -13.99
N ASP A 213 6.75 16.23 -14.03
CA ASP A 213 5.75 16.64 -15.02
C ASP A 213 5.40 18.14 -14.84
N PRO A 214 5.58 18.99 -15.87
CA PRO A 214 5.24 20.41 -15.82
C PRO A 214 3.82 20.73 -15.37
N GLU A 215 2.85 19.88 -15.74
CA GLU A 215 1.46 20.06 -15.31
C GLU A 215 1.27 19.70 -13.83
N VAL A 216 2.14 18.88 -13.25
CA VAL A 216 2.04 18.43 -11.86
C VAL A 216 2.78 19.40 -10.92
N HIS A 217 4.01 19.79 -11.23
CA HIS A 217 4.76 20.69 -10.33
C HIS A 217 4.35 22.17 -10.44
N HIS A 218 3.41 22.52 -11.32
CA HIS A 218 2.84 23.88 -11.44
C HIS A 218 3.88 25.00 -11.65
N GLY A 219 5.05 24.71 -12.23
CA GLY A 219 6.14 25.69 -12.37
C GLY A 219 6.91 26.04 -11.08
N ILE A 220 6.79 25.25 -10.01
CA ILE A 220 7.58 25.44 -8.76
C ILE A 220 9.11 25.47 -8.98
N PRO A 221 9.72 24.62 -9.84
CA PRO A 221 11.14 24.71 -10.13
C PRO A 221 11.54 26.10 -10.64
N ASP A 222 10.78 26.65 -11.59
CA ASP A 222 11.02 27.98 -12.17
C ASP A 222 10.85 29.09 -11.14
N LEU A 223 9.89 28.93 -10.23
CA LEU A 223 9.69 29.86 -9.11
C LEU A 223 10.91 29.88 -8.18
N ILE A 224 11.53 28.73 -7.91
CA ILE A 224 12.73 28.63 -7.06
C ILE A 224 13.95 29.20 -7.79
N THR A 225 14.17 28.84 -9.05
CA THR A 225 15.32 29.34 -9.83
C THR A 225 15.26 30.86 -10.04
N ALA A 226 14.06 31.44 -10.18
CA ALA A 226 13.86 32.89 -10.24
C ALA A 226 14.33 33.64 -8.97
N THR A 227 14.57 32.94 -7.86
CA THR A 227 15.13 33.53 -6.64
C THR A 227 16.66 33.47 -6.56
N GLY A 228 17.32 32.91 -7.57
CA GLY A 228 18.78 32.75 -7.63
C GLY A 228 19.30 31.46 -7.00
N LEU A 229 18.41 30.55 -6.59
CA LEU A 229 18.76 29.22 -6.07
C LEU A 229 18.91 28.21 -7.22
N ALA A 230 19.89 27.33 -7.09
CA ALA A 230 19.95 26.13 -7.93
C ALA A 230 18.89 25.12 -7.50
N VAL A 231 18.32 24.37 -8.45
CA VAL A 231 17.34 23.30 -8.17
C VAL A 231 17.95 21.96 -8.57
N LEU A 232 17.90 21.01 -7.64
CA LEU A 232 18.37 19.62 -7.78
C LEU A 232 17.18 18.68 -7.57
N THR A 233 17.24 17.48 -8.14
CA THR A 233 16.28 16.39 -7.89
C THR A 233 16.86 15.39 -6.89
N GLU A 234 16.02 14.59 -6.22
CA GLU A 234 16.50 13.61 -5.24
C GLU A 234 17.44 12.56 -5.86
N ASP A 235 17.17 12.14 -7.10
CA ASP A 235 17.97 11.13 -7.81
C ASP A 235 19.32 11.64 -8.31
N SER A 236 19.51 12.97 -8.35
CA SER A 236 20.78 13.62 -8.70
C SER A 236 21.78 13.70 -7.54
N VAL A 237 21.32 13.46 -6.29
CA VAL A 237 22.15 13.64 -5.08
C VAL A 237 22.16 12.43 -4.14
N ALA A 238 21.14 11.56 -4.19
CA ALA A 238 20.99 10.48 -3.21
C ALA A 238 22.17 9.48 -3.18
N HIS A 239 22.92 9.34 -4.27
CA HIS A 239 24.12 8.48 -4.33
C HIS A 239 25.28 8.99 -3.49
N LEU A 240 25.32 10.29 -3.19
CA LEU A 240 26.35 10.92 -2.34
C LEU A 240 26.13 10.61 -0.85
N MET A 241 24.96 10.08 -0.49
CA MET A 241 24.60 9.69 0.87
C MET A 241 23.93 8.31 0.87
N PRO A 242 24.65 7.22 0.56
CA PRO A 242 24.06 5.89 0.38
C PRO A 242 23.46 5.32 1.67
N ASP A 243 23.86 5.82 2.83
CA ASP A 243 23.31 5.47 4.14
C ASP A 243 22.70 6.73 4.79
N PRO A 244 21.37 6.82 4.92
CA PRO A 244 20.71 7.94 5.59
C PRO A 244 20.78 7.87 7.13
N GLY A 245 21.45 6.85 7.68
CA GLY A 245 21.45 6.55 9.10
C GLY A 245 20.22 5.76 9.53
N ARG A 246 20.03 5.62 10.84
CA ARG A 246 18.93 4.84 11.41
C ARG A 246 17.60 5.55 11.18
N LEU A 247 16.67 4.88 10.51
CA LEU A 247 15.29 5.33 10.31
C LEU A 247 14.35 4.72 11.35
N ARG A 248 13.29 5.45 11.69
CA ARG A 248 12.18 4.96 12.54
C ARG A 248 11.22 4.08 11.75
N VAL A 249 11.08 4.36 10.45
CA VAL A 249 10.24 3.64 9.50
C VAL A 249 11.06 2.60 8.74
N VAL A 250 10.37 1.61 8.15
CA VAL A 250 10.97 0.63 7.24
C VAL A 250 11.20 1.27 5.86
N ASP A 251 12.43 1.22 5.35
CA ASP A 251 12.85 1.80 4.05
C ASP A 251 12.47 0.87 2.89
N GLN A 252 11.17 0.77 2.62
CA GLN A 252 10.63 -0.26 1.71
C GLN A 252 10.23 0.23 0.31
N TRP A 253 10.27 1.54 0.04
CA TRP A 253 9.83 2.10 -1.24
C TRP A 253 10.97 2.83 -1.94
N THR A 254 11.32 2.42 -3.16
CA THR A 254 12.51 2.93 -3.88
C THR A 254 12.52 4.46 -4.03
N TYR A 255 11.40 5.07 -4.40
CA TYR A 255 11.35 6.53 -4.57
C TYR A 255 11.58 7.27 -3.23
N HIS A 256 11.12 6.70 -2.12
CA HIS A 256 11.33 7.28 -0.79
C HIS A 256 12.71 6.99 -0.21
N ALA A 257 13.31 5.85 -0.59
CA ALA A 257 14.70 5.54 -0.25
C ALA A 257 15.63 6.66 -0.77
N ARG A 258 15.40 7.17 -1.98
CA ARG A 258 16.11 8.35 -2.51
C ARG A 258 15.81 9.60 -1.70
N LEU A 259 14.54 9.85 -1.37
CA LEU A 259 14.11 10.99 -0.57
C LEU A 259 14.82 11.06 0.80
N TYR A 260 14.91 9.94 1.54
CA TYR A 260 15.58 9.91 2.84
C TYR A 260 17.08 10.23 2.73
N ARG A 261 17.74 9.74 1.68
CA ARG A 261 19.16 9.97 1.42
C ARG A 261 19.43 11.41 0.97
N ALA A 262 18.55 11.96 0.14
CA ALA A 262 18.58 13.37 -0.23
C ALA A 262 18.33 14.29 0.98
N ALA A 263 17.45 13.90 1.91
CA ALA A 263 17.24 14.62 3.16
C ALA A 263 18.47 14.56 4.07
N ALA A 264 19.10 13.39 4.21
CA ALA A 264 20.33 13.23 4.97
C ALA A 264 21.49 14.04 4.37
N TYR A 265 21.56 14.11 3.04
CA TYR A 265 22.50 14.98 2.33
C TYR A 265 22.27 16.47 2.67
N ALA A 266 21.01 16.94 2.58
CA ALA A 266 20.65 18.32 2.95
C ALA A 266 20.90 18.63 4.44
N ALA A 267 20.71 17.65 5.32
CA ALA A 267 21.04 17.78 6.74
C ALA A 267 22.55 18.04 6.96
N GLY A 268 23.40 17.43 6.14
CA GLY A 268 24.86 17.54 6.24
C GLY A 268 25.50 18.83 5.72
N THR A 269 24.73 19.78 5.18
CA THR A 269 25.30 21.03 4.66
C THR A 269 24.38 22.23 4.83
N GLU A 270 24.96 23.41 5.05
CA GLU A 270 24.25 24.68 5.17
C GLU A 270 23.91 25.34 3.82
N GLN A 271 24.52 24.85 2.72
CA GLN A 271 24.33 25.44 1.39
C GLN A 271 23.10 24.91 0.66
N ILE A 272 22.62 23.72 1.04
CA ILE A 272 21.55 23.00 0.36
C ILE A 272 20.37 22.84 1.30
N ALA A 273 19.19 23.31 0.89
CA ALA A 273 17.94 23.04 1.57
C ALA A 273 17.13 21.96 0.85
N LEU A 274 16.09 21.45 1.50
CA LEU A 274 15.16 20.49 0.90
C LEU A 274 13.73 21.05 0.90
N VAL A 275 13.07 20.94 -0.24
CA VAL A 275 11.63 21.18 -0.41
C VAL A 275 11.00 19.87 -0.87
N GLN A 276 10.07 19.33 -0.09
CA GLN A 276 9.34 18.12 -0.46
C GLN A 276 8.02 18.48 -1.14
N LEU A 277 7.82 17.99 -2.37
CA LEU A 277 6.53 17.95 -3.04
C LEU A 277 5.75 16.72 -2.55
N VAL A 278 4.51 16.95 -2.11
CA VAL A 278 3.60 15.88 -1.68
C VAL A 278 2.31 15.95 -2.47
N SER A 279 1.79 14.82 -2.92
CA SER A 279 0.52 14.83 -3.69
C SER A 279 -0.67 14.72 -2.74
N PHE A 280 -1.73 15.49 -3.00
CA PHE A 280 -3.03 15.20 -2.39
C PHE A 280 -3.45 13.76 -2.70
N GLY A 281 -3.94 13.05 -1.69
CA GLY A 281 -4.31 11.63 -1.80
C GLY A 281 -3.13 10.65 -1.79
N CYS A 282 -1.87 11.12 -1.70
CA CYS A 282 -0.72 10.23 -1.54
C CYS A 282 -0.58 9.81 -0.07
N GLY A 283 -1.01 8.59 0.22
CA GLY A 283 -0.88 8.06 1.57
C GLY A 283 0.56 7.83 2.04
N LEU A 284 1.49 7.59 1.11
CA LEU A 284 2.89 7.30 1.45
C LEU A 284 3.62 8.54 1.96
N ASP A 285 3.28 9.71 1.41
CA ASP A 285 3.87 10.99 1.81
C ASP A 285 3.64 11.29 3.29
N ALA A 286 2.53 10.79 3.88
CA ALA A 286 2.25 10.91 5.32
C ALA A 286 3.23 10.13 6.21
N VAL A 287 3.80 9.04 5.70
CA VAL A 287 4.85 8.27 6.41
C VAL A 287 6.19 8.97 6.26
N THR A 288 6.47 9.43 5.04
CA THR A 288 7.81 9.87 4.65
C THR A 288 8.09 11.31 5.05
N ALA A 289 7.06 12.18 5.07
CA ALA A 289 7.17 13.56 5.54
C ALA A 289 7.69 13.63 6.98
N ASP A 290 7.07 12.90 7.92
CA ASP A 290 7.49 12.86 9.32
C ASP A 290 8.95 12.36 9.44
N GLN A 291 9.35 11.34 8.67
CA GLN A 291 10.71 10.81 8.71
C GLN A 291 11.74 11.79 8.11
N VAL A 292 11.39 12.50 7.03
CA VAL A 292 12.24 13.53 6.42
C VAL A 292 12.41 14.72 7.34
N GLU A 293 11.32 15.16 8.00
CA GLU A 293 11.38 16.21 9.01
C GLU A 293 12.33 15.83 10.16
N GLU A 294 12.25 14.60 10.66
CA GLU A 294 13.16 14.07 11.68
C GLU A 294 14.62 14.09 11.21
N ILE A 295 14.92 13.64 9.98
CA ILE A 295 16.28 13.63 9.41
C ILE A 295 16.84 15.07 9.31
N LEU A 296 16.03 16.00 8.82
CA LEU A 296 16.41 17.41 8.67
C LEU A 296 16.63 18.08 10.04
N ALA A 297 15.82 17.76 11.04
CA ALA A 297 15.93 18.30 12.38
C ALA A 297 17.27 17.94 13.06
N VAL A 298 17.87 16.78 12.74
CA VAL A 298 19.22 16.40 13.23
C VAL A 298 20.29 17.41 12.77
N GLY A 299 20.16 17.92 11.54
CA GLY A 299 21.03 18.95 10.99
C GLY A 299 20.56 20.38 11.28
N ASP A 300 19.61 20.58 12.20
CA ASP A 300 18.93 21.85 12.46
C ASP A 300 18.35 22.48 11.17
N ARG A 301 17.88 21.66 10.22
CA ARG A 301 17.32 22.13 8.94
C ARG A 301 15.82 22.32 9.02
N LEU A 302 15.34 23.37 8.34
CA LEU A 302 13.90 23.61 8.20
C LEU A 302 13.29 22.63 7.19
N TYR A 303 12.30 21.85 7.63
CA TYR A 303 11.47 21.06 6.73
C TYR A 303 10.45 21.95 6.00
N THR A 304 10.49 21.93 4.66
CA THR A 304 9.53 22.67 3.82
C THR A 304 8.75 21.71 2.95
N GLN A 305 7.44 21.63 3.17
CA GLN A 305 6.52 20.81 2.39
C GLN A 305 5.64 21.69 1.49
N ILE A 306 5.41 21.28 0.23
CA ILE A 306 4.43 21.87 -0.68
C ILE A 306 3.48 20.79 -1.16
N LYS A 307 2.19 20.94 -0.83
CA LYS A 307 1.13 20.01 -1.26
C LYS A 307 0.63 20.38 -2.65
N ILE A 308 0.57 19.39 -3.53
CA ILE A 308 0.21 19.50 -4.94
C ILE A 308 -1.11 18.78 -5.18
N ASP A 309 -2.03 19.44 -5.87
CA ASP A 309 -3.28 18.87 -6.36
C ASP A 309 -3.53 19.30 -7.82
N GLU A 310 -4.71 19.01 -8.36
CA GLU A 310 -5.13 19.48 -9.69
C GLU A 310 -5.24 21.02 -9.82
N GLY A 311 -5.26 21.75 -8.71
CA GLY A 311 -5.27 23.19 -8.64
C GLY A 311 -3.86 23.79 -8.58
N ALA A 312 -3.60 24.79 -9.43
CA ALA A 312 -2.34 25.54 -9.35
C ALA A 312 -2.42 26.62 -8.26
N ASN A 313 -1.98 26.30 -7.03
CA ASN A 313 -1.88 27.29 -5.93
C ASN A 313 -0.43 27.78 -5.73
N LEU A 314 0.07 28.55 -6.70
CA LEU A 314 1.42 29.12 -6.62
C LEU A 314 1.59 30.16 -5.52
N GLY A 315 0.51 30.74 -5.00
CA GLY A 315 0.57 31.73 -3.92
C GLY A 315 1.12 31.13 -2.63
N ALA A 316 0.57 29.99 -2.19
CA ALA A 316 1.05 29.27 -1.01
C ALA A 316 2.49 28.78 -1.20
N ALA A 317 2.82 28.24 -2.37
CA ALA A 317 4.19 27.81 -2.70
C ALA A 317 5.19 28.97 -2.62
N ARG A 318 4.83 30.15 -3.18
CA ARG A 318 5.67 31.35 -3.15
C ARG A 318 5.96 31.82 -1.73
N ILE A 319 4.97 31.78 -0.84
CA ILE A 319 5.15 32.16 0.57
C ILE A 319 6.13 31.21 1.25
N ARG A 320 5.97 29.89 1.08
CA ARG A 320 6.86 28.87 1.67
C ARG A 320 8.30 29.00 1.18
N VAL A 321 8.51 29.20 -0.12
CA VAL A 321 9.86 29.39 -0.69
C VAL A 321 10.50 30.68 -0.17
N ARG A 322 9.73 31.77 -0.01
CA ARG A 322 10.25 33.02 0.58
C ARG A 322 10.65 32.84 2.05
N SER A 323 9.87 32.12 2.83
CA SER A 323 10.22 31.80 4.22
C SER A 323 11.51 30.98 4.30
N LEU A 324 11.65 29.95 3.46
CA LEU A 324 12.87 29.14 3.38
C LEU A 324 14.09 29.99 3.03
N LEU A 325 13.97 30.86 2.03
CA LEU A 325 15.04 31.79 1.62
C LEU A 325 15.48 32.72 2.76
N ALA A 326 14.54 33.23 3.54
CA ALA A 326 14.86 34.08 4.68
C ALA A 326 15.71 33.32 5.71
N THR A 327 15.32 32.09 6.05
CA THR A 327 16.08 31.21 6.96
C THR A 327 17.47 30.88 6.40
N MET A 328 17.57 30.55 5.12
CA MET A 328 18.86 30.25 4.47
C MET A 328 19.81 31.44 4.46
N ARG A 329 19.30 32.68 4.29
CA ARG A 329 20.10 33.91 4.34
C ARG A 329 20.58 34.21 5.75
N GLU A 330 19.71 34.07 6.75
CA GLU A 330 20.07 34.30 8.15
C GLU A 330 21.18 33.34 8.60
N ARG A 331 21.09 32.05 8.26
CA ARG A 331 22.14 31.06 8.55
C ARG A 331 23.45 31.38 7.85
N ARG A 332 23.40 31.76 6.57
CA ARG A 332 24.58 32.18 5.81
C ARG A 332 25.30 33.36 6.46
N LEU A 333 24.55 34.33 7.01
CA LEU A 333 25.12 35.46 7.76
C LEU A 333 25.77 34.99 9.07
N ARG A 334 25.14 34.07 9.82
CA ARG A 334 25.70 33.50 11.05
C ARG A 334 27.03 32.76 10.82
N MET A 335 27.20 32.12 9.67
CA MET A 335 28.45 31.45 9.30
C MET A 335 29.55 32.38 8.77
N GLY A 336 29.35 33.71 8.77
CA GLY A 336 30.33 34.65 8.22
C GLY A 336 30.65 34.43 6.74
N GLY A 337 29.74 33.80 5.98
CA GLY A 337 29.97 33.46 4.58
C GLY A 337 30.94 32.29 4.32
N ALA A 338 31.28 31.50 5.36
CA ALA A 338 32.04 30.26 5.19
C ALA A 338 31.37 29.33 4.16
N ARG A 339 32.20 28.71 3.32
CA ARG A 339 31.77 27.74 2.30
C ARG A 339 32.14 26.33 2.76
N PRO A 340 31.37 25.72 3.68
CA PRO A 340 31.64 24.35 4.12
C PRO A 340 31.66 23.43 2.90
N ALA A 341 32.58 22.46 2.89
CA ALA A 341 32.66 21.48 1.82
C ALA A 341 31.34 20.71 1.73
N LEU A 342 30.87 20.49 0.50
CA LEU A 342 29.69 19.67 0.28
C LEU A 342 30.03 18.19 0.53
N PRO A 343 29.23 17.46 1.33
CA PRO A 343 29.48 16.05 1.63
C PRO A 343 29.60 15.19 0.37
N GLY A 344 30.47 14.18 0.39
CA GLY A 344 30.57 13.17 -0.67
C GLY A 344 31.11 13.67 -2.03
N LEU A 345 31.43 14.96 -2.18
CA LEU A 345 32.04 15.51 -3.39
C LEU A 345 33.56 15.49 -3.29
N THR A 346 34.21 14.90 -4.30
CA THR A 346 35.65 15.08 -4.51
C THR A 346 35.94 16.55 -4.87
N PRO A 347 36.94 17.19 -4.24
CA PRO A 347 37.34 18.55 -4.59
C PRO A 347 37.74 18.63 -6.06
N SER A 348 37.33 19.70 -6.74
CA SER A 348 37.85 20.02 -8.08
C SER A 348 39.37 20.20 -8.02
N ALA A 349 40.09 19.70 -9.03
CA ALA A 349 41.54 19.85 -9.15
C ALA A 349 42.00 21.32 -9.11
N ASP A 350 41.11 22.27 -9.42
CA ASP A 350 41.39 23.70 -9.44
C ASP A 350 41.29 24.39 -8.06
N ALA A 351 40.91 23.68 -7.00
CA ALA A 351 40.79 24.22 -5.64
C ALA A 351 42.04 23.97 -4.75
N ALA A 352 43.07 23.30 -5.27
CA ALA A 352 44.29 22.99 -4.53
C ALA A 352 45.47 23.83 -5.01
N VAL A 353 45.71 24.97 -4.35
CA VAL A 353 47.07 25.53 -4.25
C VAL A 353 47.51 25.47 -2.79
N PRO A 354 48.30 24.46 -2.39
CA PRO A 354 49.20 24.58 -1.25
C PRO A 354 50.61 24.99 -1.73
N PRO A 355 51.44 25.60 -0.87
CA PRO A 355 52.78 26.04 -1.24
C PRO A 355 53.71 24.84 -1.49
N SER A 356 54.65 25.07 -2.41
CA SER A 356 55.63 24.14 -2.96
C SER A 356 56.37 23.22 -1.97
N GLY A 357 56.61 21.96 -2.37
CA GLY A 357 57.79 21.21 -1.94
C GLY A 357 57.69 19.67 -1.97
N ALA A 358 58.49 19.05 -2.84
CA ALA A 358 59.00 17.65 -2.81
C ALA A 358 58.15 16.52 -3.46
N PRO A 359 58.82 15.45 -3.97
CA PRO A 359 58.44 14.78 -5.23
C PRO A 359 57.59 13.51 -5.06
N ARG A 360 56.86 13.17 -6.14
CA ARG A 360 56.10 11.92 -6.32
C ARG A 360 57.00 10.76 -6.79
N PRO A 361 56.66 9.50 -6.47
CA PRO A 361 57.01 8.36 -7.30
C PRO A 361 55.79 7.68 -7.96
N ASP A 362 56.14 7.02 -9.05
CA ASP A 362 55.44 6.34 -10.15
C ASP A 362 54.12 5.58 -9.99
N SER A 363 53.49 5.49 -11.16
CA SER A 363 52.28 4.79 -11.62
C SER A 363 52.35 3.27 -11.64
N THR A 364 51.18 2.60 -11.55
CA THR A 364 50.84 1.41 -12.37
C THR A 364 49.32 1.13 -12.39
N GLU A 365 48.76 1.22 -13.62
CA GLU A 365 47.63 0.54 -14.31
C GLU A 365 46.21 0.28 -13.70
N PRO A 366 45.16 0.22 -14.57
CA PRO A 366 43.75 0.28 -14.19
C PRO A 366 43.03 -1.09 -14.17
N GLY A 367 42.33 -1.38 -13.07
CA GLY A 367 41.38 -2.49 -12.93
C GLY A 367 39.93 -2.02 -13.05
N ALA A 368 39.07 -2.84 -13.66
CA ALA A 368 37.64 -2.62 -13.91
C ALA A 368 36.83 -2.21 -12.65
N PRO A 369 35.82 -1.32 -12.76
CA PRO A 369 35.04 -0.91 -11.59
C PRO A 369 34.02 -2.00 -11.21
N GLY A 370 34.31 -2.69 -10.10
CA GLY A 370 33.34 -3.48 -9.36
C GLY A 370 32.44 -2.57 -8.51
N LEU A 371 31.19 -3.00 -8.30
CA LEU A 371 30.32 -2.47 -7.25
C LEU A 371 30.94 -2.80 -5.88
N ASP A 372 31.84 -1.95 -5.40
CA ASP A 372 32.29 -1.95 -4.02
C ASP A 372 32.68 -0.53 -3.64
N THR A 373 31.79 0.16 -2.93
CA THR A 373 32.19 1.28 -2.08
C THR A 373 31.59 1.06 -0.71
N ALA A 374 32.40 0.44 0.16
CA ALA A 374 32.23 0.58 1.59
C ALA A 374 32.13 2.08 1.95
N PRO A 375 31.32 2.46 2.97
CA PRO A 375 31.12 3.86 3.31
C PRO A 375 32.45 4.51 3.74
N HIS A 376 32.74 5.71 3.21
CA HIS A 376 33.85 6.54 3.70
C HIS A 376 33.61 6.88 5.19
N PRO A 377 34.52 6.52 6.11
CA PRO A 377 34.38 6.78 7.55
C PRO A 377 34.20 8.27 7.88
N GLU A 378 34.72 9.15 7.03
CA GLU A 378 34.72 10.61 7.22
C GLU A 378 33.33 11.25 7.07
N VAL A 379 32.44 10.68 6.24
CA VAL A 379 31.07 11.19 6.05
C VAL A 379 30.21 10.93 7.30
N ARG A 380 30.46 9.80 7.98
CA ARG A 380 29.79 9.42 9.23
C ARG A 380 30.22 10.32 10.39
N ALA A 381 31.47 10.80 10.38
CA ALA A 381 32.01 11.71 11.39
C ALA A 381 31.54 13.16 11.20
N ALA A 382 31.40 13.64 9.95
CA ALA A 382 30.94 15.01 9.65
C ALA A 382 29.47 15.27 10.05
N LEU A 383 28.63 14.24 10.02
CA LEU A 383 27.21 14.34 10.38
C LEU A 383 26.93 14.22 11.88
N GLY A 384 27.93 13.89 12.71
CA GLY A 384 27.74 13.74 14.16
C GLY A 384 26.47 12.97 14.50
N ALA A 385 26.14 11.93 13.72
CA ALA A 385 24.85 11.25 13.81
C ALA A 385 24.69 10.76 15.26
N PRO A 386 23.80 11.36 16.07
CA PRO A 386 23.75 10.98 17.46
C PRO A 386 23.27 9.53 17.49
N GLU A 387 24.07 8.64 18.07
CA GLU A 387 23.70 7.22 18.27
C GLU A 387 22.38 7.08 19.06
N ASP A 388 21.91 8.20 19.67
CA ASP A 388 20.77 8.32 20.58
C ASP A 388 19.54 9.09 20.07
N VAL A 389 19.47 9.61 18.82
CA VAL A 389 18.28 10.40 18.38
C VAL A 389 16.99 9.59 18.47
N PHE A 390 17.08 8.28 18.21
CA PHE A 390 15.98 7.36 18.31
C PHE A 390 16.25 6.36 19.44
N LYS A 391 15.94 6.75 20.69
CA LYS A 391 15.67 5.77 21.75
C LYS A 391 14.45 4.94 21.34
N GLY A 392 14.68 3.94 20.50
CA GLY A 392 13.68 2.99 20.09
C GLY A 392 13.12 2.27 21.31
N THR A 393 11.85 1.89 21.25
CA THR A 393 11.26 1.08 22.31
C THR A 393 12.01 -0.23 22.45
N PRO A 394 12.21 -0.74 23.69
CA PRO A 394 12.93 -1.98 23.91
C PRO A 394 12.24 -3.16 23.22
N SER A 395 13.02 -4.16 22.82
CA SER A 395 12.47 -5.43 22.35
C SER A 395 11.82 -6.19 23.50
N PHE A 396 10.72 -6.89 23.21
CA PHE A 396 10.09 -7.76 24.20
C PHE A 396 10.98 -8.99 24.49
N THR A 397 11.46 -9.13 25.73
CA THR A 397 12.41 -10.18 26.13
C THR A 397 11.72 -11.41 26.72
N GLU A 398 12.43 -12.52 26.89
CA GLU A 398 11.86 -13.72 27.52
C GLU A 398 11.47 -13.48 28.99
N ALA A 399 12.23 -12.66 29.73
CA ALA A 399 11.89 -12.27 31.10
C ALA A 399 10.57 -11.47 31.16
N MET A 400 10.30 -10.65 30.14
CA MET A 400 9.06 -9.87 30.05
C MET A 400 7.81 -10.76 29.91
N ARG A 401 7.93 -12.02 29.48
CA ARG A 401 6.78 -12.95 29.44
C ARG A 401 6.08 -13.11 30.79
N ALA A 402 6.86 -13.14 31.87
CA ALA A 402 6.33 -13.35 33.21
C ALA A 402 5.79 -12.05 33.84
N THR A 403 6.33 -10.89 33.44
CA THR A 403 6.08 -9.60 34.11
C THR A 403 5.11 -8.70 33.35
N HIS A 404 5.14 -8.72 32.01
CA HIS A 404 4.41 -7.77 31.18
C HIS A 404 3.09 -8.34 30.66
N THR A 405 2.04 -7.52 30.67
CA THR A 405 0.75 -7.80 30.01
C THR A 405 0.75 -7.22 28.60
N ILE A 406 0.47 -8.06 27.60
CA ILE A 406 0.34 -7.66 26.21
C ILE A 406 -1.05 -7.06 25.98
N LEU A 407 -1.11 -5.78 25.63
CA LEU A 407 -2.35 -5.09 25.26
C LEU A 407 -2.62 -5.27 23.77
N ILE A 408 -3.77 -5.88 23.47
CA ILE A 408 -4.21 -6.21 22.12
C ILE A 408 -5.24 -5.17 21.67
N PRO A 409 -5.01 -4.45 20.57
CA PRO A 409 -6.02 -3.56 20.01
C PRO A 409 -7.17 -4.38 19.40
N GLN A 410 -8.38 -3.82 19.41
CA GLN A 410 -9.55 -4.44 18.80
C GLN A 410 -9.45 -4.39 17.28
N MET A 411 -9.94 -5.44 16.61
CA MET A 411 -10.09 -5.47 15.15
C MET A 411 -11.37 -6.17 14.74
N SER A 412 -11.69 -7.29 15.39
CA SER A 412 -12.89 -8.06 15.10
C SER A 412 -13.43 -8.67 16.39
N PRO A 413 -14.49 -8.11 17.01
CA PRO A 413 -15.00 -8.61 18.29
C PRO A 413 -15.33 -10.11 18.29
N LEU A 414 -15.86 -10.63 17.17
CA LEU A 414 -16.20 -12.04 17.02
C LEU A 414 -14.99 -12.98 16.97
N HIS A 415 -13.82 -12.50 16.53
CA HIS A 415 -12.59 -13.29 16.42
C HIS A 415 -11.61 -13.00 17.57
N PHE A 416 -11.36 -11.73 17.87
CA PHE A 416 -10.31 -11.29 18.79
C PHE A 416 -10.63 -11.61 20.24
N GLN A 417 -11.90 -11.87 20.59
CA GLN A 417 -12.28 -12.41 21.89
C GLN A 417 -11.57 -13.73 22.25
N PHE A 418 -11.02 -14.46 21.27
CA PHE A 418 -10.25 -15.68 21.48
C PHE A 418 -8.74 -15.44 21.61
N LEU A 419 -8.22 -14.23 21.34
CA LEU A 419 -6.79 -13.95 21.45
C LEU A 419 -6.27 -13.99 22.90
N PRO A 420 -6.94 -13.39 23.92
CA PRO A 420 -6.49 -13.52 25.30
C PRO A 420 -6.34 -14.99 25.78
N PRO A 421 -7.38 -15.86 25.68
CA PRO A 421 -7.23 -17.26 26.11
C PRO A 421 -6.20 -18.03 25.28
N LEU A 422 -6.03 -17.71 23.99
CA LEU A 422 -4.98 -18.28 23.15
C LEU A 422 -3.59 -17.94 23.68
N LEU A 423 -3.32 -16.66 23.92
CA LEU A 423 -2.02 -16.17 24.35
C LEU A 423 -1.70 -16.62 25.78
N THR A 424 -2.69 -16.60 26.67
CA THR A 424 -2.56 -17.15 28.03
C THR A 424 -2.22 -18.64 28.02
N ALA A 425 -2.86 -19.44 27.18
CA ALA A 425 -2.53 -20.86 27.01
C ALA A 425 -1.13 -21.10 26.38
N CYS A 426 -0.54 -20.07 25.78
CA CYS A 426 0.83 -20.08 25.25
C CYS A 426 1.86 -19.46 26.21
N GLY A 427 1.46 -19.11 27.44
CA GLY A 427 2.37 -18.58 28.47
C GLY A 427 2.56 -17.06 28.44
N TYR A 428 1.66 -16.32 27.80
CA TYR A 428 1.69 -14.85 27.77
C TYR A 428 0.54 -14.24 28.57
N LYS A 429 0.81 -13.17 29.32
CA LYS A 429 -0.25 -12.33 29.88
C LYS A 429 -0.79 -11.45 28.76
N ALA A 430 -2.09 -11.46 28.53
CA ALA A 430 -2.67 -10.74 27.41
C ALA A 430 -4.07 -10.23 27.76
N GLU A 431 -4.36 -8.99 27.34
CA GLU A 431 -5.65 -8.33 27.54
C GLU A 431 -6.11 -7.70 26.23
N LEU A 432 -7.38 -7.92 25.87
CA LEU A 432 -8.00 -7.31 24.71
C LEU A 432 -8.64 -5.98 25.11
N LEU A 433 -8.28 -4.91 24.41
CA LEU A 433 -8.96 -3.63 24.52
C LEU A 433 -10.33 -3.76 23.83
N PRO A 434 -11.45 -3.54 24.53
CA PRO A 434 -12.75 -3.98 24.03
C PRO A 434 -13.33 -3.08 22.94
N THR A 435 -13.19 -1.75 23.09
CA THR A 435 -13.83 -0.74 22.25
C THR A 435 -12.86 0.41 21.94
N VAL A 436 -13.19 1.17 20.89
CA VAL A 436 -12.52 2.41 20.52
C VAL A 436 -13.48 3.56 20.77
N SER A 437 -13.15 4.43 21.73
CA SER A 437 -13.92 5.65 21.99
C SER A 437 -13.56 6.75 20.99
N ARG A 438 -14.44 7.74 20.82
CA ARG A 438 -14.11 8.96 20.05
C ARG A 438 -12.88 9.67 20.62
N ALA A 439 -12.71 9.70 21.94
CA ALA A 439 -11.52 10.24 22.59
C ALA A 439 -10.23 9.51 22.19
N ALA A 440 -10.29 8.19 21.95
CA ALA A 440 -9.15 7.45 21.44
C ALA A 440 -8.80 7.83 20.00
N VAL A 441 -9.81 8.02 19.14
CA VAL A 441 -9.60 8.51 17.75
C VAL A 441 -9.01 9.93 17.75
N GLU A 442 -9.53 10.83 18.58
CA GLU A 442 -9.00 12.18 18.74
C GLU A 442 -7.56 12.19 19.26
N LEU A 443 -7.23 11.28 20.19
CA LEU A 443 -5.86 11.11 20.66
C LEU A 443 -4.95 10.62 19.53
N GLY A 444 -5.42 9.69 18.69
CA GLY A 444 -4.73 9.26 17.49
C GLY A 444 -4.40 10.43 16.55
N LEU A 445 -5.37 11.32 16.29
CA LEU A 445 -5.18 12.50 15.44
C LEU A 445 -4.14 13.51 15.97
N ARG A 446 -3.93 13.55 17.28
CA ARG A 446 -2.92 14.44 17.89
C ARG A 446 -1.49 13.94 17.69
N HIS A 447 -1.31 12.62 17.55
CA HIS A 447 0.02 11.98 17.57
C HIS A 447 0.40 11.28 16.26
N VAL A 448 -0.55 11.08 15.35
CA VAL A 448 -0.32 10.46 14.05
C VAL A 448 -0.67 11.46 12.96
N ASN A 449 0.18 11.53 11.91
CA ASN A 449 -0.04 12.41 10.77
C ASN A 449 -1.45 12.20 10.17
N ASN A 450 -2.19 13.30 9.97
CA ASN A 450 -3.59 13.25 9.53
C ASN A 450 -3.80 12.66 8.13
N ASP A 451 -2.76 12.62 7.28
CA ASP A 451 -2.83 12.06 5.93
C ASP A 451 -2.61 10.51 5.92
N VAL A 452 -2.41 9.88 7.09
CA VAL A 452 -2.38 8.41 7.20
C VAL A 452 -3.78 7.80 7.09
N CYS A 453 -3.87 6.49 6.83
CA CYS A 453 -5.16 5.82 6.75
C CYS A 453 -5.83 5.73 8.13
N TYR A 454 -7.15 5.94 8.16
CA TYR A 454 -7.98 5.91 9.36
C TYR A 454 -7.74 4.69 10.29
N PRO A 455 -7.59 3.44 9.81
CA PRO A 455 -7.23 2.31 10.66
C PRO A 455 -5.98 2.50 11.51
N ALA A 456 -4.96 3.20 11.00
CA ALA A 456 -3.75 3.51 11.78
C ALA A 456 -4.06 4.44 12.94
N ILE A 457 -4.86 5.49 12.68
CA ILE A 457 -5.30 6.47 13.68
C ILE A 457 -6.12 5.77 14.76
N THR A 458 -7.06 4.90 14.36
CA THR A 458 -7.91 4.13 15.27
C THR A 458 -7.10 3.21 16.19
N VAL A 459 -6.20 2.39 15.63
CA VAL A 459 -5.43 1.41 16.41
C VAL A 459 -4.43 2.08 17.33
N ILE A 460 -3.66 3.04 16.82
CA ILE A 460 -2.65 3.76 17.61
C ILE A 460 -3.33 4.58 18.69
N GLY A 461 -4.42 5.29 18.35
CA GLY A 461 -5.23 6.04 19.30
C GLY A 461 -5.79 5.16 20.42
N GLN A 462 -6.30 3.97 20.10
CA GLN A 462 -6.79 3.02 21.11
C GLN A 462 -5.69 2.58 22.07
N LEU A 463 -4.50 2.24 21.55
CA LEU A 463 -3.36 1.83 22.35
C LEU A 463 -2.86 2.96 23.26
N LEU A 464 -2.68 4.17 22.72
CA LEU A 464 -2.26 5.34 23.50
C LEU A 464 -3.28 5.67 24.59
N HIS A 465 -4.57 5.65 24.25
CA HIS A 465 -5.65 5.95 25.20
C HIS A 465 -5.67 4.92 26.34
N ALA A 466 -5.42 3.64 26.04
CA ALA A 466 -5.30 2.62 27.07
C ALA A 466 -4.11 2.89 27.99
N VAL A 467 -2.93 3.17 27.44
CA VAL A 467 -1.71 3.46 28.22
C VAL A 467 -1.88 4.70 29.09
N GLN A 468 -2.50 5.75 28.57
CA GLN A 468 -2.74 7.01 29.29
C GLN A 468 -3.93 6.97 30.26
N SER A 469 -4.72 5.89 30.27
CA SER A 469 -5.89 5.77 31.16
C SER A 469 -5.56 5.61 32.65
N GLY A 470 -4.29 5.39 33.01
CA GLY A 470 -3.85 5.12 34.38
C GLY A 470 -4.16 3.71 34.89
N ARG A 471 -4.84 2.88 34.08
CA ARG A 471 -5.20 1.49 34.45
C ARG A 471 -4.03 0.51 34.40
N TYR A 472 -2.97 0.85 33.67
CA TYR A 472 -1.83 -0.03 33.44
C TYR A 472 -0.54 0.63 33.89
N ASP A 473 0.39 -0.16 34.44
CA ASP A 473 1.76 0.28 34.71
C ASP A 473 2.58 0.22 33.40
N PRO A 474 3.08 1.35 32.88
CA PRO A 474 3.90 1.40 31.66
C PRO A 474 5.13 0.48 31.68
N ASN A 475 5.66 0.14 32.87
CA ASN A 475 6.84 -0.73 33.00
C ASN A 475 6.49 -2.23 33.02
N ARG A 476 5.19 -2.56 32.93
CA ARG A 476 4.67 -3.93 32.99
C ARG A 476 3.66 -4.20 31.88
N ILE A 477 3.73 -3.47 30.79
CA ILE A 477 2.90 -3.71 29.61
C ILE A 477 3.71 -3.75 28.34
N ALA A 478 3.22 -4.49 27.36
CA ALA A 478 3.71 -4.48 25.99
C ALA A 478 2.53 -4.19 25.06
N LEU A 479 2.77 -3.50 23.95
CA LEU A 479 1.74 -3.26 22.94
C LEU A 479 1.97 -4.22 21.77
N ILE A 480 0.92 -4.85 21.25
CA ILE A 480 1.02 -5.66 20.02
C ILE A 480 0.33 -4.98 18.86
N ILE A 481 0.99 -4.96 17.70
CA ILE A 481 0.43 -4.43 16.46
C ILE A 481 0.81 -5.33 15.29
N SER A 482 -0.09 -5.47 14.31
CA SER A 482 0.21 -6.23 13.09
C SER A 482 1.14 -5.45 12.17
N GLN A 483 2.00 -6.17 11.44
CA GLN A 483 2.88 -5.59 10.43
C GLN A 483 2.90 -6.51 9.20
N THR A 484 2.45 -5.98 8.06
CA THR A 484 2.19 -6.82 6.87
C THR A 484 3.45 -7.22 6.10
N GLY A 485 4.51 -6.41 6.13
CA GLY A 485 5.74 -6.65 5.37
C GLY A 485 5.62 -6.51 3.84
N GLY A 486 4.55 -5.88 3.35
CA GLY A 486 4.34 -5.55 1.94
C GLY A 486 4.33 -4.03 1.69
N GLY A 487 4.09 -3.59 0.45
CA GLY A 487 4.09 -2.18 0.04
C GLY A 487 2.98 -1.29 0.64
N CYS A 488 2.21 -1.79 1.61
CA CYS A 488 1.14 -1.06 2.30
C CYS A 488 1.69 -0.21 3.45
N ARG A 489 0.96 0.84 3.81
CA ARG A 489 1.24 1.67 5.01
C ARG A 489 1.18 0.88 6.31
N ALA A 490 0.43 -0.22 6.34
CA ALA A 490 0.32 -1.12 7.49
C ALA A 490 1.70 -1.64 7.97
N THR A 491 2.69 -1.79 7.07
CA THR A 491 4.06 -2.16 7.45
C THR A 491 4.73 -1.11 8.34
N ASN A 492 4.31 0.15 8.27
CA ASN A 492 4.88 1.28 9.02
C ASN A 492 4.00 1.76 10.20
N TYR A 493 2.91 1.05 10.54
CA TYR A 493 2.11 1.40 11.73
C TYR A 493 2.94 1.35 13.01
N ILE A 494 3.89 0.41 13.10
CA ILE A 494 4.82 0.34 14.23
C ILE A 494 5.70 1.59 14.32
N GLY A 495 6.14 2.14 13.20
CA GLY A 495 6.92 3.38 13.15
C GLY A 495 6.12 4.56 13.70
N PHE A 496 4.84 4.67 13.35
CA PHE A 496 3.96 5.70 13.92
C PHE A 496 3.72 5.51 15.42
N LEU A 497 3.50 4.27 15.87
CA LEU A 497 3.34 3.99 17.30
C LEU A 497 4.59 4.34 18.10
N ARG A 498 5.79 4.03 17.57
CA ARG A 498 7.07 4.41 18.19
C ARG A 498 7.19 5.93 18.36
N LYS A 499 6.84 6.70 17.31
CA LYS A 499 6.83 8.17 17.36
C LYS A 499 5.85 8.68 18.42
N ALA A 500 4.61 8.19 18.38
CA ALA A 500 3.57 8.64 19.30
C ALA A 500 3.92 8.34 20.78
N LEU A 501 4.55 7.19 21.06
CA LEU A 501 5.05 6.89 22.40
C LEU A 501 6.22 7.80 22.79
N ALA A 502 7.13 8.12 21.87
CA ALA A 502 8.23 9.04 22.12
C ALA A 502 7.73 10.45 22.47
N ASP A 503 6.76 10.96 21.71
CA ASP A 503 6.12 12.26 21.95
C ASP A 503 5.43 12.33 23.32
N CYS A 504 4.99 11.17 23.84
CA CYS A 504 4.37 11.04 25.16
C CYS A 504 5.38 10.73 26.29
N GLY A 505 6.68 10.57 26.01
CA GLY A 505 7.68 10.15 27.00
C GLY A 505 7.51 8.69 27.48
N LEU A 506 6.94 7.82 26.65
CA LEU A 506 6.58 6.43 26.96
C LEU A 506 7.45 5.40 26.21
N THR A 507 8.71 5.74 25.91
CA THR A 507 9.63 4.90 25.12
C THR A 507 10.07 3.62 25.82
N GLN A 508 9.82 3.47 27.12
CA GLN A 508 10.09 2.25 27.87
C GLN A 508 9.16 1.08 27.51
N ILE A 509 8.01 1.35 26.89
CA ILE A 509 7.01 0.31 26.59
C ILE A 509 7.45 -0.50 25.36
N PRO A 510 7.69 -1.83 25.49
CA PRO A 510 8.02 -2.66 24.34
C PRO A 510 6.85 -2.80 23.36
N ILE A 511 7.17 -2.83 22.06
CA ILE A 511 6.20 -3.05 20.98
C ILE A 511 6.49 -4.39 20.29
N LEU A 512 5.49 -5.26 20.28
CA LEU A 512 5.47 -6.54 19.60
C LEU A 512 4.93 -6.36 18.19
N SER A 513 5.74 -6.72 17.20
CA SER A 513 5.27 -6.85 15.82
C SER A 513 4.72 -8.25 15.58
N PHE A 514 3.44 -8.35 15.23
CA PHE A 514 2.87 -9.60 14.73
C PHE A 514 3.02 -9.64 13.21
N ASN A 515 4.05 -10.35 12.73
CA ASN A 515 4.31 -10.51 11.30
C ASN A 515 4.91 -11.88 10.98
N MET A 516 4.73 -12.30 9.73
CA MET A 516 5.34 -13.51 9.16
C MET A 516 6.55 -13.17 8.27
N ALA A 517 6.92 -11.89 8.18
CA ALA A 517 7.99 -11.38 7.32
C ALA A 517 9.38 -11.37 8.02
N GLY A 518 9.43 -11.65 9.32
CA GLY A 518 10.66 -11.60 10.12
C GLY A 518 11.09 -10.18 10.51
N LEU A 519 10.19 -9.20 10.40
CA LEU A 519 10.43 -7.81 10.79
C LEU A 519 10.38 -7.65 12.31
N ASP A 520 11.09 -6.67 12.87
CA ASP A 520 11.09 -6.32 14.30
C ASP A 520 11.29 -7.53 15.24
N HIS A 521 12.55 -7.95 15.43
CA HIS A 521 12.89 -9.14 16.21
C HIS A 521 12.52 -8.99 17.71
N ASN A 522 11.63 -9.86 18.18
CA ASN A 522 11.14 -9.90 19.56
C ASN A 522 11.46 -11.28 20.20
N PRO A 523 12.61 -11.43 20.89
CA PRO A 523 13.06 -12.73 21.42
C PRO A 523 12.04 -13.40 22.35
N GLY A 524 11.31 -12.57 23.10
CA GLY A 524 10.26 -12.98 24.01
C GLY A 524 8.98 -13.45 23.33
N PHE A 525 8.77 -13.31 22.03
CA PHE A 525 7.54 -13.76 21.36
C PHE A 525 7.86 -14.82 20.29
N LYS A 526 7.43 -16.07 20.53
CA LYS A 526 7.74 -17.22 19.66
C LYS A 526 6.47 -17.79 19.02
N VAL A 527 6.42 -17.74 17.68
CA VAL A 527 5.38 -18.38 16.87
C VAL A 527 5.76 -19.86 16.67
N ASN A 528 5.10 -20.75 17.41
CA ASN A 528 5.28 -22.20 17.32
C ASN A 528 3.99 -22.91 16.89
N TRP A 529 4.05 -24.23 16.69
CA TRP A 529 2.87 -25.02 16.32
C TRP A 529 1.70 -24.88 17.30
N SER A 530 1.98 -24.76 18.61
CA SER A 530 0.94 -24.60 19.63
C SER A 530 0.19 -23.28 19.48
N LEU A 531 0.89 -22.19 19.19
CA LEU A 531 0.29 -20.89 18.90
C LEU A 531 -0.46 -20.93 17.55
N MET A 532 0.17 -21.48 16.51
CA MET A 532 -0.40 -21.53 15.16
C MET A 532 -1.69 -22.36 15.09
N ARG A 533 -1.75 -23.55 15.71
CA ARG A 533 -2.98 -24.36 15.73
C ARG A 533 -4.13 -23.63 16.43
N ARG A 534 -3.85 -22.87 17.49
CA ARG A 534 -4.85 -22.07 18.22
C ARG A 534 -5.31 -20.88 17.42
N ALA A 535 -4.42 -20.24 16.67
CA ALA A 535 -4.76 -19.15 15.75
C ALA A 535 -5.69 -19.63 14.63
N ILE A 536 -5.46 -20.85 14.11
CA ILE A 536 -6.38 -21.49 13.15
C ILE A 536 -7.74 -21.76 13.79
N MET A 537 -7.78 -22.27 15.03
CA MET A 537 -9.03 -22.49 15.76
C MET A 537 -9.79 -21.17 16.02
N LEU A 538 -9.06 -20.10 16.35
CA LEU A 538 -9.62 -18.76 16.50
C LEU A 538 -10.33 -18.30 15.22
N CYS A 539 -9.68 -18.48 14.06
CA CYS A 539 -10.28 -18.14 12.78
C CYS A 539 -11.54 -19.00 12.53
N PHE A 540 -11.46 -20.32 12.75
CA PHE A 540 -12.60 -21.21 12.55
C PHE A 540 -13.80 -20.86 13.44
N TYR A 541 -13.59 -20.59 14.72
CA TYR A 541 -14.68 -20.21 15.61
C TYR A 541 -15.26 -18.83 15.25
N GLY A 542 -14.40 -17.83 15.01
CA GLY A 542 -14.86 -16.49 14.64
C GLY A 542 -15.63 -16.48 13.32
N ASP A 543 -15.09 -17.11 12.27
CA ASP A 543 -15.71 -17.19 10.95
C ASP A 543 -17.08 -17.89 11.01
N VAL A 544 -17.16 -19.01 11.74
CA VAL A 544 -18.41 -19.75 11.87
C VAL A 544 -19.41 -18.96 12.70
N ILE A 545 -19.04 -18.43 13.87
CA ILE A 545 -19.97 -17.63 14.71
C ILE A 545 -20.52 -16.45 13.90
N MET A 546 -19.66 -15.72 13.19
CA MET A 546 -20.05 -14.61 12.33
C MET A 546 -21.07 -15.02 11.27
N ARG A 547 -20.77 -16.09 10.52
CA ARG A 547 -21.64 -16.62 9.47
C ARG A 547 -23.00 -17.06 10.01
N LEU A 548 -23.00 -17.78 11.14
CA LEU A 548 -24.23 -18.28 11.75
C LEU A 548 -25.07 -17.12 12.30
N LEU A 549 -24.44 -16.22 13.07
CA LEU A 549 -25.10 -15.09 13.73
C LEU A 549 -25.78 -14.17 12.72
N TYR A 550 -25.06 -13.67 11.71
CA TYR A 550 -25.62 -12.71 10.75
C TYR A 550 -26.70 -13.33 9.85
N ARG A 551 -26.66 -14.65 9.65
CA ARG A 551 -27.68 -15.35 8.88
C ARG A 551 -28.99 -15.51 9.66
N VAL A 552 -28.96 -15.66 10.99
CA VAL A 552 -30.17 -15.95 11.79
C VAL A 552 -30.71 -14.75 12.56
N ARG A 553 -29.83 -13.85 13.06
CA ARG A 553 -30.21 -12.71 13.92
C ARG A 553 -31.30 -11.82 13.30
N PRO A 554 -31.26 -11.50 11.98
CA PRO A 554 -32.34 -10.69 11.38
C PRO A 554 -33.72 -11.35 11.39
N TYR A 555 -33.80 -12.65 11.65
CA TYR A 555 -34.99 -13.50 11.57
C TYR A 555 -35.38 -14.12 12.90
N GLU A 556 -34.66 -13.83 13.98
CA GLU A 556 -34.91 -14.47 15.28
C GLU A 556 -36.36 -14.23 15.74
N MET A 557 -36.95 -15.26 16.36
CA MET A 557 -38.32 -15.21 16.88
C MET A 557 -38.37 -14.41 18.19
N GLU A 558 -37.43 -14.66 19.09
CA GLU A 558 -37.24 -13.89 20.31
C GLU A 558 -36.02 -12.95 20.13
N PRO A 559 -36.20 -11.62 20.26
CA PRO A 559 -35.10 -10.66 20.16
C PRO A 559 -33.93 -11.01 21.11
N GLY A 560 -32.71 -10.99 20.58
CA GLY A 560 -31.48 -11.31 21.28
C GLY A 560 -31.17 -12.80 21.43
N SER A 561 -32.06 -13.72 21.03
CA SER A 561 -31.83 -15.17 21.16
C SER A 561 -30.62 -15.66 20.37
N ALA A 562 -30.41 -15.14 19.16
CA ALA A 562 -29.24 -15.48 18.34
C ALA A 562 -27.93 -15.00 18.98
N LEU A 563 -27.95 -13.80 19.57
CA LEU A 563 -26.79 -13.21 20.23
C LEU A 563 -26.42 -13.95 21.52
N ARG A 564 -27.42 -14.34 22.32
CA ARG A 564 -27.20 -15.18 23.51
C ARG A 564 -26.57 -16.52 23.14
N LEU A 565 -27.12 -17.20 22.12
CA LEU A 565 -26.56 -18.47 21.64
C LEU A 565 -25.13 -18.31 21.11
N ALA A 566 -24.84 -17.23 20.38
CA ALA A 566 -23.48 -16.91 19.95
C ALA A 566 -22.54 -16.70 21.15
N GLY A 567 -22.98 -15.99 22.19
CA GLY A 567 -22.22 -15.76 23.42
C GLY A 567 -21.92 -17.06 24.18
N GLU A 568 -22.91 -17.93 24.35
CA GLU A 568 -22.71 -19.24 24.99
C GLU A 568 -21.69 -20.11 24.24
N TRP A 569 -21.77 -20.13 22.91
CA TRP A 569 -20.80 -20.85 22.09
C TRP A 569 -19.42 -20.19 22.09
N ALA A 570 -19.36 -18.86 22.18
CA ALA A 570 -18.10 -18.14 22.32
C ALA A 570 -17.39 -18.49 23.63
N GLU A 571 -18.09 -18.59 24.77
CA GLU A 571 -17.47 -19.01 26.04
C GLU A 571 -16.92 -20.44 25.96
N ARG A 572 -17.67 -21.37 25.36
CA ARG A 572 -17.19 -22.74 25.11
C ARG A 572 -15.99 -22.75 24.16
N ALA A 573 -16.00 -21.91 23.14
CA ALA A 573 -14.91 -21.76 22.18
C ALA A 573 -13.65 -21.19 22.84
N LYS A 574 -13.75 -20.24 23.78
CA LYS A 574 -12.60 -19.74 24.55
C LYS A 574 -11.88 -20.86 25.30
N LEU A 575 -12.64 -21.74 25.97
CA LEU A 575 -12.09 -22.92 26.65
C LEU A 575 -11.44 -23.90 25.66
N SER A 576 -12.10 -24.16 24.53
CA SER A 576 -11.56 -25.02 23.47
C SER A 576 -10.29 -24.45 22.85
N VAL A 577 -10.22 -23.14 22.60
CA VAL A 577 -9.04 -22.43 22.08
C VAL A 577 -7.90 -22.45 23.10
N ALA A 578 -8.18 -22.42 24.41
CA ALA A 578 -7.17 -22.62 25.45
C ALA A 578 -6.70 -24.09 25.53
N GLU A 579 -7.56 -25.07 25.28
CA GLU A 579 -7.22 -26.50 25.21
C GLU A 579 -6.32 -26.81 23.99
N GLY A 580 -6.75 -26.39 22.79
CA GLY A 580 -5.96 -26.48 21.55
C GLY A 580 -6.18 -27.75 20.74
N SER A 581 -7.21 -28.51 21.11
CA SER A 581 -7.60 -29.73 20.43
C SER A 581 -8.47 -29.41 19.20
N LEU A 582 -7.94 -29.71 18.00
CA LEU A 582 -8.71 -29.56 16.76
C LEU A 582 -9.93 -30.50 16.72
N SER A 583 -9.85 -31.67 17.35
CA SER A 583 -10.98 -32.59 17.48
C SER A 583 -12.11 -31.99 18.33
N SER A 584 -11.75 -31.36 19.46
CA SER A 584 -12.67 -30.57 20.30
C SER A 584 -13.29 -29.43 19.50
N CYS A 585 -12.47 -28.69 18.73
CA CYS A 585 -12.93 -27.64 17.82
C CYS A 585 -14.01 -28.12 16.84
N TYR A 586 -13.73 -29.17 16.05
CA TYR A 586 -14.71 -29.67 15.08
C TYR A 586 -15.98 -30.20 15.74
N ARG A 587 -15.87 -30.84 16.91
CA ARG A 587 -17.02 -31.33 17.67
C ARG A 587 -17.92 -30.17 18.12
N ASN A 588 -17.30 -29.10 18.63
CA ASN A 588 -18.01 -27.90 19.07
C ASN A 588 -18.65 -27.18 17.87
N ILE A 589 -17.92 -26.98 16.77
CA ILE A 589 -18.45 -26.36 15.55
C ILE A 589 -19.65 -27.15 15.02
N ARG A 590 -19.59 -28.50 15.01
CA ARG A 590 -20.72 -29.33 14.57
C ARG A 590 -21.97 -29.11 15.43
N ARG A 591 -21.80 -29.04 16.75
CA ARG A 591 -22.89 -28.82 17.69
C ARG A 591 -23.44 -27.40 17.56
N MET A 592 -22.57 -26.41 17.45
CA MET A 592 -22.94 -25.01 17.20
C MET A 592 -23.79 -24.86 15.94
N ILE A 593 -23.36 -25.42 14.81
CA ILE A 593 -24.14 -25.38 13.56
C ILE A 593 -25.53 -26.00 13.77
N ARG A 594 -25.62 -27.12 14.48
CA ARG A 594 -26.90 -27.78 14.77
C ARG A 594 -27.82 -26.91 15.63
N ASP A 595 -27.29 -26.27 16.67
CA ASP A 595 -28.07 -25.43 17.57
C ASP A 595 -28.60 -24.20 16.83
N PHE A 596 -27.78 -23.59 15.97
CA PHE A 596 -28.20 -22.48 15.10
C PHE A 596 -29.20 -22.91 14.00
N ASP A 597 -29.08 -24.14 13.48
CA ASP A 597 -30.08 -24.74 12.59
C ASP A 597 -31.43 -24.96 13.29
N ALA A 598 -31.40 -25.24 14.59
CA ALA A 598 -32.58 -25.46 15.42
C ALA A 598 -33.18 -24.16 16.02
N LEU A 599 -32.46 -23.03 15.95
CA LEU A 599 -32.93 -21.76 16.51
C LEU A 599 -34.29 -21.35 15.91
N PRO A 600 -35.32 -21.06 16.72
CA PRO A 600 -36.61 -20.61 16.23
C PRO A 600 -36.51 -19.26 15.49
N LEU A 601 -36.99 -19.23 14.24
CA LEU A 601 -37.02 -18.03 13.40
C LEU A 601 -38.46 -17.68 13.06
N ARG A 602 -38.71 -16.40 12.80
CA ARG A 602 -39.95 -15.91 12.21
C ARG A 602 -40.10 -16.46 10.79
N ASP A 603 -41.31 -16.86 10.44
CA ASP A 603 -41.66 -17.26 9.08
C ASP A 603 -41.90 -16.01 8.22
N ILE A 604 -40.79 -15.42 7.76
CA ILE A 604 -40.80 -14.24 6.88
C ILE A 604 -39.91 -14.49 5.67
N PRO A 605 -40.20 -13.85 4.52
CA PRO A 605 -39.32 -13.90 3.36
C PRO A 605 -37.90 -13.44 3.71
N ARG A 606 -36.92 -13.99 2.99
CA ARG A 606 -35.51 -13.61 3.16
C ARG A 606 -35.34 -12.13 2.83
N LYS A 607 -34.77 -11.37 3.77
CA LYS A 607 -34.51 -9.93 3.64
C LYS A 607 -33.50 -9.62 2.53
N PRO A 608 -33.45 -8.38 2.02
CA PRO A 608 -32.39 -7.93 1.11
C PRO A 608 -31.01 -8.20 1.72
N ARG A 609 -30.17 -8.92 0.98
CA ARG A 609 -28.82 -9.29 1.44
C ARG A 609 -27.82 -8.23 1.04
N VAL A 610 -26.94 -7.87 1.97
CA VAL A 610 -25.87 -6.89 1.77
C VAL A 610 -24.53 -7.52 2.13
N GLY A 611 -23.62 -7.55 1.17
CA GLY A 611 -22.25 -8.01 1.33
C GLY A 611 -21.37 -6.90 1.90
N LEU A 612 -20.60 -7.19 2.94
CA LEU A 612 -19.63 -6.26 3.53
C LEU A 612 -18.21 -6.67 3.13
N VAL A 613 -17.53 -5.79 2.40
CA VAL A 613 -16.15 -5.98 1.93
C VAL A 613 -15.37 -4.69 2.10
N GLY A 614 -14.05 -4.76 2.00
CA GLY A 614 -13.20 -3.58 2.02
C GLY A 614 -11.94 -3.78 2.84
N GLU A 615 -11.42 -2.70 3.41
CA GLU A 615 -10.22 -2.75 4.23
C GLU A 615 -10.45 -3.57 5.49
N ILE A 616 -9.48 -4.40 5.87
CA ILE A 616 -9.65 -5.43 6.90
C ILE A 616 -10.18 -4.89 8.23
N LEU A 617 -9.65 -3.78 8.76
CA LEU A 617 -10.13 -3.24 10.03
C LEU A 617 -11.54 -2.69 9.89
N LEU A 618 -11.81 -1.92 8.83
CA LEU A 618 -13.15 -1.37 8.58
C LEU A 618 -14.20 -2.46 8.31
N LYS A 619 -13.79 -3.57 7.71
CA LYS A 619 -14.67 -4.71 7.47
C LYS A 619 -15.19 -5.32 8.76
N PHE A 620 -14.33 -5.48 9.76
CA PHE A 620 -14.65 -6.26 10.95
C PHE A 620 -14.90 -5.44 12.23
N HIS A 621 -14.46 -4.17 12.30
CA HIS A 621 -14.48 -3.38 13.53
C HIS A 621 -15.72 -2.46 13.61
N PRO A 622 -16.68 -2.72 14.52
CA PRO A 622 -17.92 -1.93 14.59
C PRO A 622 -17.66 -0.45 14.91
N ASP A 623 -16.80 -0.14 15.88
CA ASP A 623 -16.52 1.27 16.23
C ASP A 623 -15.78 2.05 15.13
N ALA A 624 -15.10 1.36 14.20
CA ALA A 624 -14.42 2.01 13.08
C ALA A 624 -15.33 2.16 11.85
N ASN A 625 -16.40 1.36 11.75
CA ASN A 625 -17.30 1.36 10.60
C ASN A 625 -18.71 1.90 10.88
N ASN A 626 -18.90 2.50 12.07
CA ASN A 626 -20.18 3.00 12.61
C ASN A 626 -21.24 1.90 12.69
N ALA A 627 -20.84 0.73 13.19
CA ALA A 627 -21.70 -0.44 13.36
C ALA A 627 -22.45 -0.81 12.07
N ALA A 628 -21.77 -0.83 10.92
CA ALA A 628 -22.38 -0.99 9.61
C ALA A 628 -23.35 -2.18 9.50
N VAL A 629 -23.03 -3.31 10.16
CA VAL A 629 -23.89 -4.49 10.23
C VAL A 629 -25.21 -4.17 10.95
N GLU A 630 -25.17 -3.49 12.09
CA GLU A 630 -26.36 -3.12 12.87
C GLU A 630 -27.23 -2.13 12.09
N VAL A 631 -26.60 -1.16 11.40
CA VAL A 631 -27.32 -0.22 10.53
C VAL A 631 -28.05 -0.96 9.41
N ILE A 632 -27.41 -1.94 8.74
CA ILE A 632 -28.03 -2.76 7.70
C ILE A 632 -29.22 -3.55 8.26
N GLU A 633 -29.06 -4.18 9.42
CA GLU A 633 -30.11 -4.99 10.04
C GLU A 633 -31.29 -4.16 10.54
N ALA A 634 -31.01 -2.98 11.12
CA ALA A 634 -32.01 -1.99 11.53
C ALA A 634 -32.79 -1.46 10.31
N GLU A 635 -32.12 -1.30 9.17
CA GLU A 635 -32.74 -1.03 7.89
C GLU A 635 -33.41 -2.27 7.27
N GLY A 636 -33.57 -3.38 7.99
CA GLY A 636 -34.30 -4.55 7.52
C GLY A 636 -33.56 -5.42 6.51
N GLY A 637 -32.23 -5.34 6.46
CA GLY A 637 -31.35 -6.19 5.64
C GLY A 637 -30.82 -7.44 6.36
N GLU A 638 -30.15 -8.30 5.60
CA GLU A 638 -29.32 -9.42 6.07
C GLU A 638 -27.86 -9.14 5.69
N ALA A 639 -26.97 -8.98 6.68
CA ALA A 639 -25.56 -8.79 6.44
C ALA A 639 -24.87 -10.12 6.06
N VAL A 640 -23.97 -10.07 5.08
CA VAL A 640 -23.15 -11.21 4.66
C VAL A 640 -21.70 -10.75 4.58
N MET A 641 -20.81 -11.44 5.30
CA MET A 641 -19.40 -11.06 5.36
C MET A 641 -18.50 -12.25 5.00
N PRO A 642 -17.52 -12.09 4.08
CA PRO A 642 -16.54 -13.12 3.80
C PRO A 642 -15.61 -13.39 4.99
N ASP A 643 -15.05 -14.60 5.03
CA ASP A 643 -14.29 -15.14 6.16
C ASP A 643 -12.93 -14.42 6.35
N LEU A 644 -12.53 -14.20 7.60
CA LEU A 644 -11.23 -13.61 7.96
C LEU A 644 -10.07 -14.54 7.54
N LEU A 645 -10.27 -15.85 7.58
CA LEU A 645 -9.24 -16.82 7.21
C LEU A 645 -8.74 -16.63 5.77
N ASP A 646 -9.61 -16.20 4.84
CA ASP A 646 -9.26 -16.02 3.44
C ASP A 646 -8.21 -14.91 3.23
N PHE A 647 -8.15 -13.91 4.12
CA PHE A 647 -7.08 -12.89 4.13
C PHE A 647 -5.70 -13.50 4.38
N PHE A 648 -5.59 -14.48 5.30
CA PHE A 648 -4.32 -15.16 5.55
C PHE A 648 -3.95 -16.13 4.41
N LEU A 649 -4.94 -16.83 3.83
CA LEU A 649 -4.72 -17.72 2.69
C LEU A 649 -4.25 -16.95 1.45
N TYR A 650 -4.81 -15.76 1.22
CA TYR A 650 -4.36 -14.79 0.23
C TYR A 650 -2.86 -14.50 0.37
N GLY A 651 -2.40 -14.11 1.56
CA GLY A 651 -1.00 -13.78 1.81
C GLY A 651 -0.04 -14.95 1.55
N PHE A 652 -0.41 -16.17 1.91
CA PHE A 652 0.42 -17.35 1.60
C PHE A 652 0.51 -17.65 0.10
N TYR A 653 -0.58 -17.42 -0.64
CA TYR A 653 -0.57 -17.62 -2.09
C TYR A 653 0.25 -16.55 -2.81
N ASP A 654 0.31 -15.33 -2.27
CA ASP A 654 1.08 -14.24 -2.87
C ASP A 654 2.58 -14.54 -2.96
N ASP A 655 3.15 -15.27 -2.00
CA ASP A 655 4.51 -15.79 -2.09
C ASP A 655 4.72 -16.70 -3.30
N VAL A 656 3.73 -17.54 -3.61
CA VAL A 656 3.75 -18.44 -4.77
C VAL A 656 3.67 -17.66 -6.07
N PHE A 657 2.81 -16.64 -6.13
CA PHE A 657 2.71 -15.77 -7.30
C PHE A 657 4.00 -14.97 -7.52
N ARG A 658 4.60 -14.41 -6.45
CA ARG A 658 5.86 -13.66 -6.53
C ARG A 658 6.99 -14.51 -7.06
N TYR A 659 7.18 -15.73 -6.56
CA TYR A 659 8.21 -16.63 -7.07
C TYR A 659 8.05 -16.93 -8.57
N ARG A 660 6.81 -17.12 -9.04
CA ARG A 660 6.53 -17.46 -10.43
C ARG A 660 6.65 -16.29 -11.40
N ASN A 661 6.30 -15.08 -10.97
CA ASN A 661 6.09 -13.95 -11.88
C ASN A 661 6.95 -12.71 -11.59
N LEU A 662 7.41 -12.52 -10.34
CA LEU A 662 7.98 -11.27 -9.86
C LEU A 662 9.34 -11.43 -9.15
N GLY A 663 10.01 -12.57 -9.29
CA GLY A 663 11.34 -12.79 -8.69
C GLY A 663 11.36 -13.14 -7.20
N GLY A 664 10.25 -13.60 -6.63
CA GLY A 664 10.20 -14.06 -5.24
C GLY A 664 11.11 -15.26 -4.94
N LYS A 665 11.44 -15.51 -3.68
CA LYS A 665 12.33 -16.62 -3.28
C LYS A 665 11.62 -17.98 -3.32
N ARG A 666 12.24 -18.98 -3.99
CA ARG A 666 11.69 -20.35 -4.10
C ARG A 666 11.39 -20.99 -2.74
N ARG A 667 12.31 -20.88 -1.78
CA ARG A 667 12.15 -21.47 -0.43
C ARG A 667 10.90 -20.92 0.26
N GLN A 668 10.69 -19.60 0.20
CA GLN A 668 9.53 -18.95 0.78
C GLN A 668 8.24 -19.44 0.11
N ALA A 669 8.19 -19.47 -1.22
CA ALA A 669 7.03 -19.97 -1.97
C ALA A 669 6.68 -21.43 -1.64
N VAL A 670 7.68 -22.30 -1.48
CA VAL A 670 7.46 -23.71 -1.09
C VAL A 670 6.86 -23.80 0.31
N ILE A 671 7.43 -23.08 1.29
CA ILE A 671 6.93 -23.06 2.67
C ILE A 671 5.49 -22.53 2.71
N SER A 672 5.23 -21.37 2.10
CA SER A 672 3.90 -20.76 2.09
C SER A 672 2.88 -21.61 1.36
N ASN A 673 3.25 -22.28 0.27
CA ASN A 673 2.35 -23.22 -0.41
C ASN A 673 2.01 -24.46 0.44
N LEU A 674 2.99 -24.99 1.19
CA LEU A 674 2.74 -26.10 2.13
C LEU A 674 1.80 -25.67 3.25
N VAL A 675 2.04 -24.50 3.85
CA VAL A 675 1.15 -23.94 4.89
C VAL A 675 -0.24 -23.68 4.33
N LEU A 676 -0.36 -23.10 3.13
CA LEU A 676 -1.63 -22.88 2.43
C LEU A 676 -2.42 -24.19 2.29
N HIS A 677 -1.82 -25.24 1.73
CA HIS A 677 -2.49 -26.53 1.57
C HIS A 677 -2.83 -27.19 2.90
N PHE A 678 -1.97 -27.05 3.91
CA PHE A 678 -2.22 -27.55 5.24
C PHE A 678 -3.43 -26.89 5.90
N VAL A 679 -3.51 -25.56 5.90
CA VAL A 679 -4.66 -24.82 6.46
C VAL A 679 -5.93 -25.12 5.67
N LEU A 680 -5.86 -25.23 4.34
CA LEU A 680 -7.00 -25.64 3.51
C LEU A 680 -7.50 -27.03 3.86
N ALA A 681 -6.60 -27.99 4.13
CA ALA A 681 -6.95 -29.34 4.56
C ALA A 681 -7.67 -29.31 5.92
N LEU A 682 -7.18 -28.50 6.87
CA LEU A 682 -7.86 -28.29 8.16
C LEU A 682 -9.23 -27.61 8.01
N ARG A 683 -9.45 -26.79 6.97
CA ARG A 683 -10.76 -26.16 6.72
C ARG A 683 -11.78 -27.13 6.10
N LEU A 684 -11.37 -28.28 5.55
CA LEU A 684 -12.28 -29.20 4.85
C LEU A 684 -13.43 -29.74 5.72
N PRO A 685 -13.20 -30.23 6.96
CA PRO A 685 -14.28 -30.69 7.83
C PRO A 685 -15.30 -29.59 8.13
N LEU A 686 -14.83 -28.37 8.36
CA LEU A 686 -15.70 -27.20 8.59
C LEU A 686 -16.64 -26.97 7.40
N ARG A 687 -16.08 -26.99 6.19
CA ARG A 687 -16.87 -26.82 4.96
C ARG A 687 -17.89 -27.95 4.77
N ASP A 688 -17.51 -29.19 5.04
CA ASP A 688 -18.43 -30.34 4.96
C ASP A 688 -19.57 -30.23 5.98
N MET A 689 -19.29 -29.79 7.21
CA MET A 689 -20.32 -29.56 8.23
C MET A 689 -21.30 -28.44 7.81
N LEU A 690 -20.80 -27.34 7.25
CA LEU A 690 -21.65 -26.27 6.73
C LEU A 690 -22.49 -26.74 5.53
N ARG A 691 -21.94 -27.55 4.62
CA ARG A 691 -22.72 -28.11 3.48
C ARG A 691 -23.88 -28.99 3.91
N ARG A 692 -23.77 -29.67 5.05
CA ARG A 692 -24.81 -30.56 5.59
C ARG A 692 -25.84 -29.80 6.43
N SER A 693 -25.62 -28.51 6.68
CA SER A 693 -26.56 -27.65 7.39
C SER A 693 -27.83 -27.44 6.56
N LYS A 694 -28.94 -27.17 7.25
CA LYS A 694 -30.20 -26.80 6.59
C LYS A 694 -30.22 -25.33 6.16
N ARG A 695 -29.53 -24.45 6.89
CA ARG A 695 -29.66 -22.98 6.72
C ARG A 695 -28.38 -22.28 6.24
N PHE A 696 -27.22 -22.90 6.40
CA PHE A 696 -25.92 -22.26 6.18
C PHE A 696 -25.21 -22.81 4.96
N GLU A 697 -24.45 -21.95 4.29
CA GLU A 697 -23.64 -22.30 3.12
C GLU A 697 -22.15 -22.26 3.48
N PRO A 698 -21.34 -23.19 2.95
CA PRO A 698 -19.88 -23.12 3.13
C PRO A 698 -19.30 -21.92 2.37
N PRO A 699 -18.15 -21.38 2.81
CA PRO A 699 -17.39 -20.42 2.00
C PRO A 699 -16.99 -21.04 0.65
N LEU A 700 -16.67 -20.23 -0.36
CA LEU A 700 -16.15 -20.74 -1.62
C LEU A 700 -14.78 -21.42 -1.42
N SER A 701 -14.40 -22.39 -2.27
CA SER A 701 -13.05 -22.95 -2.16
C SER A 701 -12.01 -21.92 -2.61
N PHE A 702 -10.87 -21.84 -1.92
CA PHE A 702 -9.85 -20.83 -2.22
C PHE A 702 -9.38 -20.86 -3.69
N ARG A 703 -9.30 -22.04 -4.31
CA ARG A 703 -9.01 -22.19 -5.74
C ARG A 703 -10.06 -21.50 -6.62
N LYS A 704 -11.35 -21.64 -6.29
CA LYS A 704 -12.45 -21.01 -7.01
C LYS A 704 -12.49 -19.50 -6.74
N LEU A 705 -12.28 -19.07 -5.49
CA LEU A 705 -12.19 -17.67 -5.10
C LEU A 705 -11.12 -16.93 -5.92
N ARG A 706 -9.88 -17.45 -5.95
CA ARG A 706 -8.80 -16.95 -6.79
C ARG A 706 -9.16 -16.91 -8.29
N GLY A 707 -9.93 -17.89 -8.77
CA GLY A 707 -10.34 -17.95 -10.17
C GLY A 707 -11.38 -16.91 -10.58
N GLN A 708 -12.08 -16.28 -9.62
CA GLN A 708 -13.14 -15.33 -9.93
C GLN A 708 -12.61 -14.03 -10.54
N VAL A 709 -11.44 -13.55 -10.11
CA VAL A 709 -10.89 -12.26 -10.60
C VAL A 709 -10.37 -12.30 -12.03
N ASN A 710 -10.28 -13.49 -12.64
CA ASN A 710 -9.76 -13.67 -13.99
C ASN A 710 -10.52 -12.81 -15.01
N GLY A 711 -9.75 -12.02 -15.76
CA GLY A 711 -10.27 -11.09 -16.76
C GLY A 711 -10.81 -9.77 -16.19
N ILE A 712 -10.69 -9.50 -14.89
CA ILE A 712 -10.97 -8.18 -14.29
C ILE A 712 -9.67 -7.56 -13.77
N ILE A 713 -8.98 -8.28 -12.89
CA ILE A 713 -7.69 -7.87 -12.33
C ILE A 713 -6.75 -9.08 -12.23
N SER A 714 -5.45 -8.79 -12.17
CA SER A 714 -4.39 -9.75 -11.95
C SER A 714 -4.23 -10.09 -10.46
N LEU A 715 -3.72 -11.31 -10.21
CA LEU A 715 -3.24 -11.72 -8.89
C LEU A 715 -1.94 -11.00 -8.47
N GLY A 716 -1.36 -10.19 -9.37
CA GLY A 716 -0.21 -9.33 -9.06
C GLY A 716 -0.55 -8.14 -8.16
N HIS A 717 -1.83 -7.84 -7.94
CA HIS A 717 -2.25 -6.89 -6.92
C HIS A 717 -2.13 -7.51 -5.51
N GLN A 718 -0.98 -7.29 -4.87
CA GLN A 718 -0.61 -7.96 -3.60
C GLN A 718 -0.51 -7.01 -2.40
N THR A 719 -0.87 -5.73 -2.56
CA THR A 719 -0.78 -4.73 -1.49
C THR A 719 -2.14 -4.47 -0.84
N GLY A 720 -2.17 -4.41 0.50
CA GLY A 720 -3.43 -4.33 1.26
C GLY A 720 -4.21 -5.63 1.09
N GLU A 721 -5.51 -5.52 0.82
CA GLU A 721 -6.36 -6.66 0.45
C GLU A 721 -6.10 -7.15 -0.98
N GLY A 722 -5.46 -6.32 -1.82
CA GLY A 722 -5.07 -6.67 -3.18
C GLY A 722 -6.18 -7.28 -4.00
N TRP A 723 -5.91 -8.41 -4.65
CA TRP A 723 -6.87 -9.12 -5.49
C TRP A 723 -7.99 -9.82 -4.71
N LEU A 724 -7.81 -10.08 -3.40
CA LEU A 724 -8.82 -10.74 -2.57
C LEU A 724 -10.10 -9.92 -2.48
N LEU A 725 -9.98 -8.59 -2.37
CA LEU A 725 -11.15 -7.70 -2.28
C LEU A 725 -12.11 -7.87 -3.45
N THR A 726 -11.60 -7.87 -4.68
CA THR A 726 -12.42 -8.09 -5.88
C THR A 726 -12.96 -9.52 -5.91
N ALA A 727 -12.17 -10.51 -5.48
CA ALA A 727 -12.62 -11.90 -5.39
C ALA A 727 -13.81 -12.05 -4.43
N GLU A 728 -13.76 -11.41 -3.26
CA GLU A 728 -14.85 -11.40 -2.28
C GLU A 728 -16.12 -10.73 -2.83
N MET A 729 -15.99 -9.60 -3.54
CA MET A 729 -17.13 -8.97 -4.22
C MET A 729 -17.79 -9.93 -5.20
N MET A 730 -16.99 -10.64 -6.01
CA MET A 730 -17.50 -11.60 -6.98
C MET A 730 -18.10 -12.85 -6.30
N GLU A 731 -17.54 -13.30 -5.18
CA GLU A 731 -18.12 -14.39 -4.39
C GLU A 731 -19.53 -14.02 -3.94
N LEU A 732 -19.70 -12.81 -3.41
CA LEU A 732 -20.99 -12.30 -2.96
C LEU A 732 -21.99 -12.17 -4.11
N LEU A 733 -21.62 -11.55 -5.23
CA LEU A 733 -22.49 -11.40 -6.40
C LEU A 733 -22.93 -12.76 -6.96
N ASN A 734 -21.99 -13.70 -7.12
CA ASN A 734 -22.28 -15.05 -7.62
C ASN A 734 -23.12 -15.88 -6.63
N SER A 735 -23.07 -15.56 -5.33
CA SER A 735 -23.84 -16.25 -4.28
C SER A 735 -25.19 -15.58 -4.00
N GLY A 736 -25.68 -14.73 -4.91
CA GLY A 736 -26.99 -14.09 -4.79
C GLY A 736 -27.04 -12.98 -3.74
N VAL A 737 -25.94 -12.25 -3.55
CA VAL A 737 -25.85 -11.02 -2.74
C VAL A 737 -25.60 -9.84 -3.68
N PRO A 738 -26.64 -9.27 -4.31
CA PRO A 738 -26.48 -8.23 -5.33
C PRO A 738 -26.08 -6.88 -4.75
N ASN A 739 -26.28 -6.65 -3.46
CA ASN A 739 -25.94 -5.39 -2.81
C ASN A 739 -24.58 -5.52 -2.10
N ILE A 740 -23.62 -4.65 -2.40
CA ILE A 740 -22.28 -4.67 -1.78
C ILE A 740 -21.95 -3.31 -1.18
N LEU A 741 -21.59 -3.31 0.10
CA LEU A 741 -21.01 -2.17 0.80
C LEU A 741 -19.49 -2.35 0.85
N CYS A 742 -18.78 -1.55 0.06
CA CYS A 742 -17.32 -1.52 0.02
C CYS A 742 -16.80 -0.42 0.96
N MET A 743 -16.28 -0.81 2.12
CA MET A 743 -15.81 0.07 3.19
C MET A 743 -14.31 0.29 3.06
N GLN A 744 -13.87 1.52 2.82
CA GLN A 744 -12.45 1.81 2.62
C GLN A 744 -12.01 3.07 3.38
N PRO A 745 -10.75 3.16 3.81
CA PRO A 745 -10.22 4.40 4.34
C PRO A 745 -10.10 5.43 3.21
N PHE A 746 -10.27 6.70 3.56
CA PHE A 746 -9.95 7.80 2.65
C PHE A 746 -8.49 7.69 2.16
N GLY A 747 -8.27 7.92 0.86
CA GLY A 747 -6.94 7.84 0.23
C GLY A 747 -6.28 6.45 0.26
N CYS A 748 -7.05 5.36 0.41
CA CYS A 748 -6.49 4.01 0.39
C CYS A 748 -6.01 3.61 -1.01
N LEU A 749 -4.69 3.65 -1.22
CA LEU A 749 -4.05 3.44 -2.52
C LEU A 749 -4.45 2.12 -3.21
N PRO A 750 -4.42 0.93 -2.56
CA PRO A 750 -4.85 -0.31 -3.22
C PRO A 750 -6.34 -0.31 -3.59
N ASN A 751 -7.19 0.22 -2.71
CA ASN A 751 -8.64 0.24 -2.89
C ASN A 751 -9.07 1.16 -4.04
N HIS A 752 -8.27 2.16 -4.43
CA HIS A 752 -8.50 2.91 -5.67
C HIS A 752 -8.53 1.99 -6.89
N ILE A 753 -7.73 0.92 -6.89
CA ILE A 753 -7.64 -0.04 -8.00
C ILE A 753 -8.59 -1.22 -7.81
N THR A 754 -8.44 -1.99 -6.73
CA THR A 754 -9.16 -3.26 -6.55
C THR A 754 -10.52 -3.12 -5.88
N GLY A 755 -10.84 -1.93 -5.35
CA GLY A 755 -12.14 -1.56 -4.82
C GLY A 755 -12.94 -0.69 -5.79
N LYS A 756 -12.69 0.63 -5.79
CA LYS A 756 -13.40 1.60 -6.65
C LYS A 756 -13.13 1.35 -8.15
N GLY A 757 -11.89 0.99 -8.50
CA GLY A 757 -11.47 0.80 -9.89
C GLY A 757 -12.14 -0.36 -10.62
N VAL A 758 -12.71 -1.34 -9.91
CA VAL A 758 -13.40 -2.47 -10.54
C VAL A 758 -14.92 -2.29 -10.63
N LEU A 759 -15.49 -1.28 -9.97
CA LEU A 759 -16.95 -1.15 -9.83
C LEU A 759 -17.66 -1.03 -11.18
N LYS A 760 -17.10 -0.28 -12.12
CA LYS A 760 -17.67 -0.13 -13.46
C LYS A 760 -17.71 -1.47 -14.21
N GLU A 761 -16.62 -2.24 -14.14
CA GLU A 761 -16.54 -3.55 -14.77
C GLU A 761 -17.45 -4.59 -14.09
N LEU A 762 -17.57 -4.54 -12.76
CA LEU A 762 -18.50 -5.39 -12.01
C LEU A 762 -19.95 -5.07 -12.39
N LYS A 763 -20.37 -3.80 -12.43
CA LYS A 763 -21.73 -3.41 -12.85
C LYS A 763 -22.04 -3.82 -14.29
N ARG A 764 -21.04 -3.84 -15.17
CA ARG A 764 -21.21 -4.33 -16.55
C ARG A 764 -21.46 -5.85 -16.59
N ARG A 765 -20.77 -6.63 -15.76
CA ARG A 765 -20.95 -8.10 -15.68
C ARG A 765 -22.18 -8.51 -14.88
N TYR A 766 -22.55 -7.70 -13.91
CA TYR A 766 -23.67 -7.90 -13.00
C TYR A 766 -24.55 -6.64 -13.03
N PRO A 767 -25.45 -6.50 -14.02
CA PRO A 767 -26.31 -5.31 -14.17
C PRO A 767 -27.16 -5.01 -12.93
N ASP A 768 -27.49 -6.06 -12.19
CA ASP A 768 -28.25 -6.00 -10.94
C ASP A 768 -27.43 -5.60 -9.71
N ALA A 769 -26.12 -5.42 -9.85
CA ALA A 769 -25.24 -5.16 -8.73
C ALA A 769 -25.41 -3.72 -8.22
N ASN A 770 -25.90 -3.61 -6.98
CA ASN A 770 -25.99 -2.37 -6.24
C ASN A 770 -24.78 -2.23 -5.32
N ILE A 771 -23.71 -1.61 -5.85
CA ILE A 771 -22.44 -1.47 -5.12
C ILE A 771 -22.26 -0.03 -4.65
N ALA A 772 -22.09 0.16 -3.33
CA ALA A 772 -21.80 1.43 -2.70
C ALA A 772 -20.39 1.42 -2.08
N ALA A 773 -19.54 2.34 -2.53
CA ALA A 773 -18.25 2.61 -1.91
C ALA A 773 -18.41 3.72 -0.85
N VAL A 774 -18.03 3.43 0.39
CA VAL A 774 -18.07 4.37 1.52
C VAL A 774 -16.66 4.60 2.03
N ASP A 775 -16.25 5.87 2.04
CA ASP A 775 -14.97 6.31 2.57
C ASP A 775 -15.10 6.61 4.07
N TYR A 776 -14.23 6.00 4.86
CA TYR A 776 -14.10 6.23 6.29
C TYR A 776 -12.88 7.10 6.56
N ASP A 777 -13.11 8.17 7.32
CA ASP A 777 -12.15 9.22 7.61
C ASP A 777 -12.54 9.88 8.94
N PRO A 778 -11.56 10.28 9.77
CA PRO A 778 -11.86 10.95 11.04
C PRO A 778 -12.54 12.32 10.87
N GLY A 779 -12.33 13.00 9.74
CA GLY A 779 -12.98 14.27 9.41
C GLY A 779 -14.31 14.13 8.69
N ALA A 780 -14.68 12.93 8.23
CA ALA A 780 -15.97 12.71 7.57
C ALA A 780 -17.11 12.59 8.59
N SER A 781 -18.25 13.22 8.28
CA SER A 781 -19.45 13.09 9.10
C SER A 781 -19.95 11.64 9.12
N GLU A 782 -20.08 11.06 10.31
CA GLU A 782 -20.72 9.76 10.54
C GLU A 782 -22.12 9.69 9.91
N VAL A 783 -22.87 10.80 9.96
CA VAL A 783 -24.21 10.92 9.35
C VAL A 783 -24.15 10.71 7.83
N ASN A 784 -23.12 11.24 7.16
CA ASN A 784 -22.95 11.05 5.71
C ASN A 784 -22.69 9.57 5.36
N GLN A 785 -21.88 8.87 6.16
CA GLN A 785 -21.60 7.45 5.97
C GLN A 785 -22.87 6.59 6.20
N ILE A 786 -23.60 6.85 7.28
CA ILE A 786 -24.87 6.17 7.57
C ILE A 786 -25.90 6.44 6.47
N ASN A 787 -26.03 7.68 6.01
CA ASN A 787 -26.98 8.04 4.94
C ASN A 787 -26.68 7.30 3.63
N ARG A 788 -25.40 7.07 3.29
CA ARG A 788 -25.04 6.24 2.13
C ARG A 788 -25.51 4.80 2.27
N ILE A 789 -25.37 4.21 3.47
CA ILE A 789 -25.89 2.86 3.75
C ILE A 789 -27.41 2.84 3.64
N LYS A 790 -28.11 3.83 4.21
CA LYS A 790 -29.57 3.94 4.14
C LYS A 790 -30.09 4.09 2.70
N LEU A 791 -29.44 4.92 1.88
CA LEU A 791 -29.77 5.09 0.46
C LEU A 791 -29.57 3.78 -0.31
N MET A 792 -28.46 3.08 -0.09
CA MET A 792 -28.21 1.76 -0.67
C MET A 792 -29.30 0.75 -0.25
N MET A 793 -29.71 0.78 1.02
CA MET A 793 -30.77 -0.08 1.54
C MET A 793 -32.14 0.24 0.95
N ALA A 794 -32.46 1.51 0.70
CA ALA A 794 -33.68 1.91 0.03
C ALA A 794 -33.78 1.28 -1.38
N VAL A 795 -32.70 1.38 -2.17
CA VAL A 795 -32.60 0.71 -3.48
C VAL A 795 -32.70 -0.80 -3.33
N ALA A 796 -31.99 -1.39 -2.37
CA ALA A 796 -32.00 -2.83 -2.13
C ALA A 796 -33.40 -3.37 -1.81
N LYS A 797 -34.19 -2.64 -1.00
CA LYS A 797 -35.58 -2.99 -0.66
C LYS A 797 -36.48 -2.92 -1.89
N GLN A 798 -36.38 -1.86 -2.68
CA GLN A 798 -37.17 -1.68 -3.88
C GLN A 798 -36.94 -2.82 -4.88
N THR A 799 -35.69 -3.06 -5.26
CA THR A 799 -35.34 -4.14 -6.21
C THR A 799 -35.71 -5.53 -5.67
N HIS A 800 -35.61 -5.73 -4.36
CA HIS A 800 -36.01 -6.99 -3.74
C HIS A 800 -37.53 -7.21 -3.79
N ALA A 801 -38.33 -6.16 -3.56
CA ALA A 801 -39.78 -6.22 -3.67
C ALA A 801 -40.24 -6.49 -5.12
N GLU A 802 -39.63 -5.82 -6.10
CA GLU A 802 -39.90 -6.02 -7.53
C GLU A 802 -39.64 -7.48 -7.96
N ARG A 803 -38.52 -8.07 -7.50
CA ARG A 803 -38.20 -9.49 -7.74
C ARG A 803 -39.17 -10.45 -7.06
N GLY A 804 -39.59 -10.11 -5.84
CA GLY A 804 -40.59 -10.88 -5.10
C GLY A 804 -41.93 -10.91 -5.84
N ALA A 805 -42.36 -9.78 -6.40
CA ALA A 805 -43.57 -9.66 -7.20
C ALA A 805 -43.48 -10.43 -8.53
N ALA A 806 -42.39 -10.25 -9.31
CA ALA A 806 -42.20 -10.97 -10.57
C ALA A 806 -42.10 -12.50 -10.39
N GLY A 807 -41.51 -12.97 -9.29
CA GLY A 807 -41.48 -14.40 -8.95
C GLY A 807 -42.82 -14.97 -8.50
N ALA A 808 -43.73 -14.14 -7.97
CA ALA A 808 -45.08 -14.53 -7.61
C ALA A 808 -45.97 -14.67 -8.86
N ASP A 809 -45.85 -13.76 -9.83
CA ASP A 809 -46.62 -13.78 -11.09
C ASP A 809 -46.31 -15.01 -11.97
N ILE A 810 -45.07 -15.48 -11.97
CA ILE A 810 -44.68 -16.72 -12.68
C ILE A 810 -45.29 -17.97 -12.01
N ARG A 811 -45.44 -17.97 -10.67
CA ARG A 811 -46.02 -19.09 -9.91
C ARG A 811 -47.55 -19.12 -9.97
N THR A 812 -48.21 -17.98 -10.14
CA THR A 812 -49.65 -17.92 -10.41
C THR A 812 -49.96 -18.36 -11.83
N ALA A 813 -49.17 -17.94 -12.82
CA ALA A 813 -49.31 -18.40 -14.21
C ALA A 813 -49.08 -19.90 -14.38
N SER A 814 -48.16 -20.51 -13.62
CA SER A 814 -47.91 -21.96 -13.66
C SER A 814 -48.89 -22.80 -12.82
N ARG A 815 -49.79 -22.18 -12.06
CA ARG A 815 -50.87 -22.85 -11.33
C ARG A 815 -52.23 -22.72 -12.02
N SER A 816 -52.33 -21.82 -12.99
CA SER A 816 -53.51 -21.60 -13.86
C SER A 816 -53.40 -22.28 -15.23
N ALA A 817 -52.29 -22.99 -15.50
CA ALA A 817 -52.09 -23.90 -16.62
C ALA A 817 -51.93 -25.31 -16.07
#